data_AF-A0A2G2FL25-F1
#
_entry.id   AF-A0A2G2FL25-F1
#
_cell.length_a   1.000
_cell.length_b   1.000
_cell.length_c   1.000
_cell.angle_alpha   90.00
_cell.angle_beta   90.00
_cell.angle_gamma   90.00
#
_symmetry.space_group_name_H-M   'P 1'
#
loop_
_entity.id
_entity.type
_entity.pdbx_description
1 polymer ?
#
loop_
_entity_poly.entity_id
_entity_poly.type
_entity_poly.pdbx_seq_one_letter_code
_entity_poly.pdbx_strand_id
1 'polypeptide(L)'
;MNLKYTFIAVAFFLSSIGIAQQGDGGNPKGYSYTIKNNKSIDTKVFQEPDISALRAEDEINDELRTGPWRFGYNNETSLDIHNSGTWFTLPNGDKIWLIEVIATNAKTVNLSFKNTEIPNGNELYIYNSDKSFILGKFESKHLYNGELGSELVPGSKVFVEYYVPAINSDNIGNVEISRVTHGYRTAGEYQEKAFGSSGACNMNVNCPDGADWVNQRNSALMLVSGGNGFCSGALINNTANDGTPYVLTANHCYSNPTSWVFRFQWQSENCPNPGSSPSFESLSGAVLRSRRTPSDFCLVEITGGLDNGTVPQTHTPYFAGWNNANAAPTSTVSIHHPSGDIKKISFDDDPSQAVQAMGSSEANSSWEVSWDRNTTTEGGSSGSPLFDQNKRIIGQLWGGGASCQNLNSPDWYGRVYNSWNPSGSTNAEQLEYWLDPNNTGDAAIDGYDPYFDPSDYDVALSDIKGADGIICGDAAYPVVTIRNNGAQTLTSAVITFSYNGGANQVINWTGNLSTFQSEDVSLPYFGAVNGNNSLDVSVSNPSGQVDEDLSNNDGNTSFTAVIEGETILMDLTLDCYADETSWRIEDSNGDIWYSGGGYENPGNTTELVSESFCLLEGCYDLIIDDTYGDGLNGSSFNGCDFDGSMELTRANNGDLLAELTEADSDFGNSITFPFCAENTANLDEQLLENNIRIYPNPSNGQFQVNVSVEGKKVITLVDYTGKVIAQKESTKEVFKFNESHVSSGVYIVQIKTNQGVSTKKVVID
;
A
#
# COMPACT_ATOMS: atom_id res chain seq x y z
N MET A 1 72.85 -9.45 -8.44
CA MET A 1 72.03 -8.49 -9.23
C MET A 1 70.82 -9.28 -9.69
N ASN A 2 69.70 -9.15 -8.96
CA ASN A 2 68.57 -10.09 -9.04
C ASN A 2 67.59 -9.70 -10.16
N LEU A 3 67.27 -10.67 -11.02
CA LEU A 3 66.19 -10.61 -12.00
C LEU A 3 64.83 -10.62 -11.31
N LYS A 4 63.96 -9.67 -11.64
CA LYS A 4 62.53 -9.69 -11.27
C LYS A 4 61.73 -10.33 -12.41
N TYR A 5 60.99 -11.38 -12.08
CA TYR A 5 59.93 -11.94 -12.93
C TYR A 5 58.61 -11.26 -12.58
N THR A 6 57.93 -10.70 -13.58
CA THR A 6 56.58 -10.16 -13.44
C THR A 6 55.58 -11.26 -13.81
N PHE A 7 54.80 -11.73 -12.84
CA PHE A 7 53.66 -12.63 -13.07
C PHE A 7 52.44 -11.77 -13.44
N ILE A 8 51.89 -11.99 -14.63
CA ILE A 8 50.59 -11.46 -15.05
C ILE A 8 49.54 -12.50 -14.67
N ALA A 9 48.72 -12.20 -13.67
CA ALA A 9 47.55 -12.99 -13.32
C ALA A 9 46.41 -12.62 -14.28
N VAL A 10 46.08 -13.54 -15.20
CA VAL A 10 44.88 -13.44 -16.04
C VAL A 10 43.71 -13.98 -15.20
N ALA A 11 42.88 -13.09 -14.68
CA ALA A 11 41.62 -13.45 -14.05
C ALA A 11 40.63 -13.85 -15.14
N PHE A 12 40.33 -15.15 -15.23
CA PHE A 12 39.18 -15.64 -15.99
C PHE A 12 37.91 -15.26 -15.22
N PHE A 13 37.22 -14.21 -15.65
CA PHE A 13 35.83 -14.00 -15.30
C PHE A 13 35.00 -15.08 -16.00
N LEU A 14 34.64 -16.14 -15.27
CA LEU A 14 33.54 -17.02 -15.64
C LEU A 14 32.26 -16.21 -15.44
N SER A 15 31.74 -15.61 -16.50
CA SER A 15 30.37 -15.13 -16.53
C SER A 15 29.45 -16.35 -16.38
N SER A 16 28.81 -16.50 -15.22
CA SER A 16 27.68 -17.41 -15.06
C SER A 16 26.58 -16.93 -16.00
N ILE A 17 26.35 -17.69 -17.07
CA ILE A 17 25.16 -17.51 -17.91
C ILE A 17 24.01 -17.95 -17.01
N GLY A 18 23.25 -16.99 -16.48
CA GLY A 18 22.06 -17.27 -15.70
C GLY A 18 21.05 -18.01 -16.57
N ILE A 19 20.63 -19.19 -16.13
CA ILE A 19 19.63 -20.00 -16.82
C ILE A 19 18.30 -19.70 -16.13
N ALA A 20 17.29 -19.29 -16.89
CA ALA A 20 15.92 -19.20 -16.40
C ALA A 20 15.43 -20.58 -15.95
N GLN A 21 14.80 -20.66 -14.77
CA GLN A 21 14.43 -21.94 -14.18
C GLN A 21 12.97 -21.94 -13.69
N GLN A 22 12.29 -23.05 -14.00
CA GLN A 22 11.04 -23.46 -13.38
C GLN A 22 11.18 -24.93 -13.03
N GLY A 23 10.87 -25.30 -11.79
CA GLY A 23 11.14 -26.64 -11.25
C GLY A 23 12.59 -26.81 -10.75
N ASP A 24 12.98 -28.05 -10.43
CA ASP A 24 14.23 -28.32 -9.70
C ASP A 24 15.50 -28.40 -10.57
N GLY A 25 15.43 -27.98 -11.83
CA GLY A 25 16.55 -28.03 -12.75
C GLY A 25 16.90 -29.46 -13.19
N GLY A 26 17.98 -29.61 -13.96
CA GLY A 26 18.42 -30.91 -14.48
C GLY A 26 18.47 -30.94 -16.00
N ASN A 27 18.72 -32.13 -16.57
CA ASN A 27 18.90 -32.30 -18.01
C ASN A 27 18.00 -33.43 -18.55
N PRO A 28 17.18 -33.17 -19.59
CA PRO A 28 16.38 -34.20 -20.24
C PRO A 28 17.29 -35.24 -20.91
N LYS A 29 16.97 -36.52 -20.69
CA LYS A 29 17.75 -37.72 -21.03
C LYS A 29 17.38 -38.28 -22.41
N GLY A 30 16.16 -38.05 -22.89
CA GLY A 30 15.53 -38.71 -24.03
C GLY A 30 15.92 -38.17 -25.39
N TYR A 31 15.97 -36.85 -25.58
CA TYR A 31 16.29 -36.29 -26.90
C TYR A 31 17.66 -36.70 -27.44
N SER A 32 18.66 -36.78 -26.56
CA SER A 32 20.00 -37.24 -26.96
C SER A 32 19.99 -38.72 -27.35
N TYR A 33 19.09 -39.52 -26.80
CA TYR A 33 18.87 -40.90 -27.20
C TYR A 33 18.15 -41.01 -28.54
N THR A 34 17.11 -40.21 -28.81
CA THR A 34 16.35 -40.25 -30.07
C THR A 34 17.21 -39.84 -31.27
N ILE A 35 18.00 -38.77 -31.16
CA ILE A 35 18.94 -38.33 -32.20
C ILE A 35 20.02 -39.38 -32.45
N LYS A 36 20.69 -39.89 -31.40
CA LYS A 36 21.74 -40.91 -31.55
C LYS A 36 21.25 -42.20 -32.22
N ASN A 37 19.97 -42.54 -32.06
CA ASN A 37 19.39 -43.79 -32.55
C ASN A 37 18.44 -43.62 -33.74
N ASN A 38 18.40 -42.42 -34.36
CA ASN A 38 17.56 -42.08 -35.51
C ASN A 38 16.08 -42.50 -35.33
N LYS A 39 15.51 -42.21 -34.17
CA LYS A 39 14.12 -42.55 -33.83
C LYS A 39 13.18 -41.40 -34.21
N SER A 40 12.05 -41.71 -34.83
CA SER A 40 10.95 -40.76 -35.03
C SER A 40 10.21 -40.52 -33.72
N ILE A 41 9.72 -39.29 -33.53
CA ILE A 41 8.91 -38.86 -32.40
C ILE A 41 7.56 -38.40 -32.97
N ASP A 42 6.46 -38.65 -32.24
CA ASP A 42 5.15 -38.08 -32.58
C ASP A 42 5.18 -36.55 -32.46
N THR A 43 4.70 -35.88 -33.51
CA THR A 43 4.68 -34.42 -33.62
C THR A 43 3.23 -33.94 -33.71
N LYS A 44 2.84 -33.00 -32.85
CA LYS A 44 1.53 -32.33 -32.89
C LYS A 44 1.72 -30.89 -33.34
N VAL A 45 0.94 -30.48 -34.35
CA VAL A 45 1.04 -29.16 -34.97
C VAL A 45 -0.24 -28.37 -34.71
N PHE A 46 -0.09 -27.21 -34.11
CA PHE A 46 -1.11 -26.19 -33.91
C PHE A 46 -0.87 -25.08 -34.94
N GLN A 47 -1.90 -24.74 -35.71
CA GLN A 47 -1.80 -23.73 -36.76
C GLN A 47 -1.70 -22.33 -36.17
N GLU A 48 -1.16 -21.40 -36.95
CA GLU A 48 -1.17 -19.98 -36.58
C GLU A 48 -2.63 -19.48 -36.55
N PRO A 49 -3.07 -18.87 -35.44
CA PRO A 49 -4.40 -18.25 -35.38
C PRO A 49 -4.44 -16.99 -36.24
N ASP A 50 -5.62 -16.39 -36.42
CA ASP A 50 -5.73 -15.13 -37.15
C ASP A 50 -5.13 -13.97 -36.33
N ILE A 51 -3.83 -13.75 -36.48
CA ILE A 51 -3.09 -12.71 -35.76
C ILE A 51 -3.62 -11.31 -36.07
N SER A 52 -4.13 -11.08 -37.28
CA SER A 52 -4.65 -9.75 -37.64
C SER A 52 -5.95 -9.45 -36.91
N ALA A 53 -6.85 -10.44 -36.83
CA ALA A 53 -8.07 -10.32 -36.03
C ALA A 53 -7.76 -10.17 -34.53
N LEU A 54 -6.83 -10.97 -34.00
CA LEU A 54 -6.43 -10.89 -32.59
C LEU A 54 -5.86 -9.51 -32.24
N ARG A 55 -5.03 -8.93 -33.11
CA ARG A 55 -4.50 -7.56 -32.88
C ARG A 55 -5.57 -6.48 -32.90
N ALA A 56 -6.58 -6.60 -33.76
CA ALA A 56 -7.70 -5.65 -33.77
C ALA A 56 -8.56 -5.76 -32.49
N GLU A 57 -8.72 -6.97 -31.95
CA GLU A 57 -9.34 -7.16 -30.63
C GLU A 57 -8.46 -6.61 -29.51
N ASP A 58 -7.14 -6.80 -29.60
CA ASP A 58 -6.17 -6.33 -28.62
C ASP A 58 -6.16 -4.80 -28.51
N GLU A 59 -6.23 -4.08 -29.63
CA GLU A 59 -6.33 -2.62 -29.65
C GLU A 59 -7.51 -2.11 -28.81
N ILE A 60 -8.65 -2.81 -28.87
CA ILE A 60 -9.84 -2.47 -28.07
C ILE A 60 -9.65 -2.89 -26.60
N ASN A 61 -9.15 -4.10 -26.35
CA ASN A 61 -9.00 -4.63 -24.99
C ASN A 61 -7.97 -3.84 -24.18
N ASP A 62 -6.87 -3.43 -24.81
CA ASP A 62 -5.80 -2.65 -24.19
C ASP A 62 -6.30 -1.24 -23.80
N GLU A 63 -7.21 -0.65 -24.59
CA GLU A 63 -7.88 0.61 -24.23
C GLU A 63 -8.84 0.44 -23.05
N LEU A 64 -9.59 -0.67 -23.00
CA LEU A 64 -10.57 -0.93 -21.94
C LEU A 64 -9.92 -1.24 -20.58
N ARG A 65 -8.70 -1.80 -20.55
CA ARG A 65 -7.97 -2.16 -19.32
C ARG A 65 -8.78 -3.04 -18.34
N THR A 66 -9.72 -3.84 -18.85
CA THR A 66 -10.64 -4.69 -18.04
C THR A 66 -10.15 -6.13 -17.85
N GLY A 67 -8.92 -6.44 -18.28
CA GLY A 67 -8.38 -7.79 -18.24
C GLY A 67 -6.86 -7.83 -18.38
N PRO A 68 -6.24 -9.00 -18.23
CA PRO A 68 -4.81 -9.18 -18.45
C PRO A 68 -4.36 -8.72 -19.84
N TRP A 69 -3.12 -8.26 -19.94
CA TRP A 69 -2.51 -7.92 -21.23
C TRP A 69 -2.30 -9.19 -22.06
N ARG A 70 -3.10 -9.40 -23.11
CA ARG A 70 -3.13 -10.66 -23.85
C ARG A 70 -1.88 -10.81 -24.73
N PHE A 71 -1.05 -11.80 -24.44
CA PHE A 71 0.14 -12.10 -25.23
C PHE A 71 -0.06 -13.31 -26.17
N GLY A 72 -1.01 -14.19 -25.85
CA GLY A 72 -1.15 -15.49 -26.51
C GLY A 72 -2.57 -15.93 -26.85
N TYR A 73 -2.66 -16.95 -27.70
CA TYR A 73 -3.88 -17.64 -28.08
C TYR A 73 -3.86 -19.06 -27.54
N ASN A 74 -4.88 -19.41 -26.75
CA ASN A 74 -4.98 -20.71 -26.09
C ASN A 74 -5.62 -21.76 -27.02
N ASN A 75 -4.86 -22.82 -27.34
CA ASN A 75 -5.41 -24.00 -28.02
C ASN A 75 -5.70 -25.09 -26.99
N GLU A 76 -6.97 -25.34 -26.71
CA GLU A 76 -7.38 -26.45 -25.83
C GLU A 76 -7.11 -27.81 -26.50
N THR A 77 -6.63 -28.76 -25.71
CA THR A 77 -6.28 -30.11 -26.16
C THR A 77 -6.36 -31.13 -25.03
N SER A 78 -6.03 -32.38 -25.32
CA SER A 78 -5.98 -33.48 -24.34
C SER A 78 -4.95 -34.49 -24.86
N LEU A 79 -3.69 -34.06 -24.92
CA LEU A 79 -2.57 -34.89 -25.37
C LEU A 79 -1.96 -35.56 -24.14
N ASP A 80 -2.07 -36.89 -24.06
CA ASP A 80 -1.60 -37.64 -22.91
C ASP A 80 -0.61 -38.75 -23.31
N ILE A 81 -0.05 -39.41 -22.29
CA ILE A 81 0.93 -40.49 -22.44
C ILE A 81 0.38 -41.78 -23.10
N HIS A 82 -0.92 -41.87 -23.33
CA HIS A 82 -1.63 -43.02 -23.91
C HIS A 82 -2.12 -42.76 -25.33
N ASN A 83 -2.46 -41.51 -25.67
CA ASN A 83 -3.07 -41.13 -26.95
C ASN A 83 -2.09 -40.42 -27.90
N SER A 84 -0.94 -39.98 -27.40
CA SER A 84 0.04 -39.19 -28.13
C SER A 84 1.47 -39.46 -27.66
N GLY A 85 2.44 -38.86 -28.33
CA GLY A 85 3.85 -39.01 -28.02
C GLY A 85 4.41 -40.38 -28.40
N THR A 86 5.66 -40.62 -28.06
CA THR A 86 6.36 -41.87 -28.37
C THR A 86 7.13 -42.35 -27.14
N TRP A 87 6.87 -43.61 -26.76
CA TRP A 87 7.60 -44.28 -25.69
C TRP A 87 8.88 -44.95 -26.20
N PHE A 88 9.98 -44.77 -25.48
CA PHE A 88 11.26 -45.42 -25.67
C PHE A 88 11.66 -46.17 -24.40
N THR A 89 12.10 -47.42 -24.54
CA THR A 89 12.76 -48.16 -23.47
C THR A 89 14.27 -48.10 -23.67
N LEU A 90 14.99 -47.64 -22.65
CA LEU A 90 16.44 -47.53 -22.62
C LEU A 90 17.09 -48.89 -22.28
N PRO A 91 18.38 -49.10 -22.61
CA PRO A 91 19.07 -50.37 -22.34
C PRO A 91 19.08 -50.80 -20.86
N ASN A 92 18.97 -49.86 -19.92
CA ASN A 92 18.90 -50.12 -18.48
C ASN A 92 17.47 -50.41 -17.97
N GLY A 93 16.47 -50.41 -18.85
CA GLY A 93 15.07 -50.67 -18.51
C GLY A 93 14.24 -49.41 -18.23
N ASP A 94 14.86 -48.24 -18.13
CA ASP A 94 14.13 -46.97 -17.96
C ASP A 94 13.25 -46.68 -19.18
N LYS A 95 12.17 -45.94 -18.98
CA LYS A 95 11.25 -45.53 -20.03
C LYS A 95 11.25 -44.02 -20.19
N ILE A 96 11.08 -43.56 -21.42
CA ILE A 96 10.96 -42.15 -21.77
C ILE A 96 9.78 -42.00 -22.71
N TRP A 97 8.81 -41.16 -22.33
CA TRP A 97 7.80 -40.66 -23.24
C TRP A 97 8.23 -39.29 -23.76
N LEU A 98 8.10 -39.07 -25.07
CA LEU A 98 8.51 -37.83 -25.71
C LEU A 98 7.49 -37.43 -26.78
N ILE A 99 7.12 -36.16 -26.79
CA ILE A 99 6.26 -35.54 -27.80
C ILE A 99 6.87 -34.22 -28.27
N GLU A 100 6.77 -33.95 -29.57
CA GLU A 100 7.11 -32.64 -30.14
C GLU A 100 5.81 -31.85 -30.38
N VAL A 101 5.75 -30.62 -29.87
CA VAL A 101 4.63 -29.70 -30.09
C VAL A 101 5.13 -28.51 -30.89
N ILE A 102 4.45 -28.21 -31.99
CA ILE A 102 4.76 -27.10 -32.89
C ILE A 102 3.56 -26.15 -32.91
N ALA A 103 3.75 -24.90 -32.52
CA ALA A 103 2.81 -23.82 -32.76
C ALA A 103 3.36 -22.96 -33.91
N THR A 104 2.86 -23.16 -35.12
CA THR A 104 3.42 -22.55 -36.34
C THR A 104 3.57 -21.04 -36.19
N ASN A 105 4.76 -20.50 -36.43
CA ASN A 105 5.09 -19.06 -36.33
C ASN A 105 4.97 -18.40 -34.93
N ALA A 106 4.68 -19.17 -33.88
CA ALA A 106 4.64 -18.63 -32.52
C ALA A 106 6.01 -18.07 -32.09
N LYS A 107 5.97 -17.00 -31.31
CA LYS A 107 7.16 -16.39 -30.67
C LYS A 107 7.56 -17.16 -29.41
N THR A 108 6.56 -17.62 -28.66
CA THR A 108 6.73 -18.50 -27.50
C THR A 108 5.66 -19.58 -27.49
N VAL A 109 5.94 -20.66 -26.77
CA VAL A 109 4.98 -21.70 -26.44
C VAL A 109 5.05 -21.98 -24.95
N ASN A 110 3.90 -21.88 -24.28
CA ASN A 110 3.72 -22.40 -22.93
C ASN A 110 2.57 -23.42 -22.93
N LEU A 111 2.62 -24.31 -21.95
CA LEU A 111 1.74 -25.45 -21.82
C LEU A 111 0.98 -25.36 -20.51
N SER A 112 -0.21 -25.93 -20.48
CA SER A 112 -0.87 -26.27 -19.23
C SER A 112 -1.15 -27.76 -19.19
N PHE A 113 -1.04 -28.31 -18.00
CA PHE A 113 -1.27 -29.71 -17.71
C PHE A 113 -2.45 -29.83 -16.76
N LYS A 114 -3.23 -30.88 -16.92
CA LYS A 114 -4.30 -31.29 -15.98
C LYS A 114 -4.26 -32.79 -15.82
N ASN A 115 -5.01 -33.33 -14.85
CA ASN A 115 -5.05 -34.79 -14.59
C ASN A 115 -3.66 -35.44 -14.49
N THR A 116 -2.64 -34.67 -14.09
CA THR A 116 -1.24 -35.09 -14.14
C THR A 116 -0.83 -35.62 -12.78
N GLU A 117 -0.15 -36.77 -12.79
CA GLU A 117 0.38 -37.46 -11.63
C GLU A 117 1.83 -37.85 -11.95
N ILE A 118 2.78 -37.31 -11.18
CA ILE A 118 4.21 -37.63 -11.31
C ILE A 118 4.63 -38.41 -10.06
N PRO A 119 4.61 -39.76 -10.09
CA PRO A 119 5.11 -40.59 -9.02
C PRO A 119 6.56 -40.27 -8.63
N ASN A 120 6.89 -40.45 -7.36
CA ASN A 120 8.24 -40.19 -6.85
C ASN A 120 9.32 -40.93 -7.67
N GLY A 121 10.31 -40.18 -8.15
CA GLY A 121 11.39 -40.67 -9.02
C GLY A 121 11.11 -40.54 -10.52
N ASN A 122 9.86 -40.28 -10.94
CA ASN A 122 9.56 -39.88 -12.31
C ASN A 122 9.88 -38.39 -12.49
N GLU A 123 10.18 -37.99 -13.72
CA GLU A 123 10.67 -36.63 -14.02
C GLU A 123 9.98 -36.10 -15.28
N LEU A 124 9.43 -34.88 -15.23
CA LEU A 124 8.88 -34.18 -16.40
C LEU A 124 9.75 -32.98 -16.76
N TYR A 125 10.02 -32.80 -18.05
CA TYR A 125 10.78 -31.68 -18.61
C TYR A 125 10.08 -31.08 -19.83
N ILE A 126 10.27 -29.78 -20.04
CA ILE A 126 9.80 -29.05 -21.23
C ILE A 126 10.96 -28.21 -21.75
N TYR A 127 11.28 -28.28 -23.04
CA TYR A 127 12.45 -27.55 -23.56
C TYR A 127 12.33 -27.20 -25.04
N ASN A 128 13.06 -26.15 -25.45
CA ASN A 128 13.17 -25.75 -26.85
C ASN A 128 14.16 -26.64 -27.63
N SER A 129 14.17 -26.52 -28.95
CA SER A 129 14.87 -27.47 -29.83
C SER A 129 16.38 -27.54 -29.63
N ASP A 130 17.02 -26.44 -29.28
CA ASP A 130 18.46 -26.36 -29.03
C ASP A 130 18.83 -26.56 -27.55
N LYS A 131 17.84 -26.77 -26.68
CA LYS A 131 17.98 -26.91 -25.22
C LYS A 131 18.65 -25.70 -24.55
N SER A 132 18.59 -24.53 -25.18
CA SER A 132 19.00 -23.28 -24.54
C SER A 132 18.03 -22.83 -23.45
N PHE A 133 16.82 -23.38 -23.44
CA PHE A 133 15.80 -23.14 -22.42
C PHE A 133 15.14 -24.46 -22.02
N ILE A 134 15.32 -24.84 -20.75
CA ILE A 134 14.84 -26.09 -20.17
C ILE A 134 14.07 -25.78 -18.91
N LEU A 135 12.84 -26.26 -18.86
CA LEU A 135 11.99 -26.29 -17.68
C LEU A 135 11.94 -27.69 -17.11
N GLY A 136 11.74 -27.76 -15.79
CA GLY A 136 11.86 -28.96 -14.98
C GLY A 136 13.24 -29.03 -14.33
N LYS A 137 13.53 -30.07 -13.57
CA LYS A 137 12.73 -31.27 -13.31
C LYS A 137 11.45 -30.93 -12.56
N PHE A 138 10.30 -31.26 -13.15
CA PHE A 138 9.03 -31.26 -12.46
C PHE A 138 8.78 -32.62 -11.81
N GLU A 139 8.20 -32.56 -10.61
CA GLU A 139 7.88 -33.66 -9.69
C GLU A 139 6.54 -33.34 -9.02
N SER A 140 6.00 -34.27 -8.22
CA SER A 140 4.70 -34.10 -7.55
C SER A 140 4.55 -32.79 -6.77
N LYS A 141 5.62 -32.27 -6.13
CA LYS A 141 5.59 -31.01 -5.37
C LYS A 141 5.32 -29.76 -6.22
N HIS A 142 5.47 -29.86 -7.54
CA HIS A 142 5.21 -28.77 -8.47
C HIS A 142 3.76 -28.75 -8.97
N LEU A 143 2.97 -29.78 -8.65
CA LEU A 143 1.60 -29.91 -9.08
C LEU A 143 0.65 -29.44 -7.97
N TYR A 144 -0.45 -28.85 -8.35
CA TYR A 144 -1.57 -28.59 -7.46
C TYR A 144 -2.86 -29.17 -8.06
N ASN A 145 -3.49 -30.10 -7.35
CA ASN A 145 -4.66 -30.86 -7.84
C ASN A 145 -4.44 -31.51 -9.22
N GLY A 146 -3.20 -31.93 -9.52
CA GLY A 146 -2.82 -32.53 -10.79
C GLY A 146 -2.72 -31.53 -11.96
N GLU A 147 -2.67 -30.23 -11.66
CA GLU A 147 -2.46 -29.16 -12.64
C GLU A 147 -1.06 -28.54 -12.51
N LEU A 148 -0.55 -28.03 -13.64
CA LEU A 148 0.73 -27.31 -13.76
C LEU A 148 0.65 -26.35 -14.95
N GLY A 149 1.12 -25.11 -14.78
CA GLY A 149 1.43 -24.20 -15.87
C GLY A 149 2.92 -24.16 -16.15
N SER A 150 3.33 -24.21 -17.43
CA SER A 150 4.73 -23.97 -17.79
C SER A 150 4.99 -22.50 -18.05
N GLU A 151 6.23 -22.09 -17.81
CA GLU A 151 6.77 -20.85 -18.31
C GLU A 151 6.78 -20.79 -19.86
N LEU A 152 6.91 -19.59 -20.40
CA LEU A 152 6.96 -19.28 -21.83
C LEU A 152 8.29 -19.75 -22.43
N VAL A 153 8.25 -20.88 -23.14
CA VAL A 153 9.42 -21.42 -23.82
C VAL A 153 9.68 -20.64 -25.13
N PRO A 154 10.89 -20.11 -25.35
CA PRO A 154 11.28 -19.42 -26.58
C PRO A 154 11.04 -20.25 -27.86
N GLY A 155 10.44 -19.62 -28.86
CA GLY A 155 10.26 -20.17 -30.21
C GLY A 155 8.95 -20.91 -30.43
N SER A 156 8.80 -21.47 -31.63
CA SER A 156 7.57 -22.11 -32.12
C SER A 156 7.49 -23.61 -31.88
N LYS A 157 8.51 -24.20 -31.24
CA LYS A 157 8.65 -25.65 -31.09
C LYS A 157 9.18 -26.02 -29.71
N VAL A 158 8.45 -26.89 -29.03
CA VAL A 158 8.78 -27.42 -27.71
C VAL A 158 8.74 -28.94 -27.69
N PHE A 159 9.55 -29.53 -26.84
CA PHE A 159 9.53 -30.94 -26.53
C PHE A 159 9.04 -31.13 -25.10
N VAL A 160 8.18 -32.11 -24.88
CA VAL A 160 7.78 -32.55 -23.54
C VAL A 160 8.33 -33.96 -23.34
N GLU A 161 9.18 -34.12 -22.34
CA GLU A 161 9.84 -35.38 -22.01
C GLU A 161 9.44 -35.84 -20.62
N TYR A 162 8.93 -37.07 -20.53
CA TYR A 162 8.57 -37.70 -19.27
C TYR A 162 9.40 -38.98 -19.07
N TYR A 163 10.27 -38.94 -18.07
CA TYR A 163 11.18 -40.03 -17.71
C TYR A 163 10.60 -40.85 -16.55
N VAL A 164 10.62 -42.17 -16.72
CA VAL A 164 10.17 -43.14 -15.73
C VAL A 164 11.32 -44.14 -15.50
N PRO A 165 11.95 -44.18 -14.32
CA PRO A 165 13.01 -45.14 -14.03
C PRO A 165 12.44 -46.57 -14.04
N ALA A 166 13.27 -47.55 -14.36
CA ALA A 166 12.85 -48.95 -14.50
C ALA A 166 12.06 -49.47 -13.29
N ILE A 167 12.45 -49.02 -12.08
CA ILE A 167 11.80 -49.35 -10.80
C ILE A 167 10.33 -48.90 -10.73
N ASN A 168 9.94 -47.88 -11.48
CA ASN A 168 8.58 -47.33 -11.55
C ASN A 168 7.80 -47.85 -12.77
N SER A 169 8.24 -48.92 -13.43
CA SER A 169 7.59 -49.44 -14.64
C SER A 169 6.12 -49.82 -14.47
N ASP A 170 5.70 -50.17 -13.25
CA ASP A 170 4.32 -50.51 -12.88
C ASP A 170 3.55 -49.34 -12.25
N ASN A 171 4.21 -48.20 -12.01
CA ASN A 171 3.62 -46.97 -11.50
C ASN A 171 4.10 -45.76 -12.33
N ILE A 172 3.59 -45.67 -13.55
CA ILE A 172 4.03 -44.64 -14.50
C ILE A 172 3.34 -43.29 -14.30
N GLY A 173 2.26 -43.20 -13.50
CA GLY A 173 1.47 -41.97 -13.34
C GLY A 173 0.72 -41.57 -14.60
N ASN A 174 0.46 -40.26 -14.76
CA ASN A 174 -0.18 -39.69 -15.95
C ASN A 174 0.38 -38.30 -16.25
N VAL A 175 0.50 -37.94 -17.53
CA VAL A 175 0.80 -36.57 -17.97
C VAL A 175 -0.17 -36.24 -19.08
N GLU A 176 -0.96 -35.18 -18.92
CA GLU A 176 -1.90 -34.71 -19.94
C GLU A 176 -1.69 -33.21 -20.17
N ILE A 177 -1.26 -32.85 -21.37
CA ILE A 177 -1.23 -31.47 -21.87
C ILE A 177 -2.67 -31.09 -22.20
N SER A 178 -3.23 -30.16 -21.43
CA SER A 178 -4.58 -29.65 -21.59
C SER A 178 -4.65 -28.44 -22.52
N ARG A 179 -3.55 -27.71 -22.65
CA ARG A 179 -3.51 -26.46 -23.41
C ARG A 179 -2.13 -26.21 -24.00
N VAL A 180 -2.13 -25.73 -25.24
CA VAL A 180 -0.95 -25.20 -25.94
C VAL A 180 -1.20 -23.74 -26.27
N THR A 181 -0.52 -22.84 -25.58
CA THR A 181 -0.63 -21.40 -25.84
C THR A 181 0.34 -21.00 -26.94
N HIS A 182 -0.20 -20.37 -27.97
CA HIS A 182 0.55 -19.74 -29.05
C HIS A 182 0.82 -18.29 -28.68
N GLY A 183 2.02 -17.95 -28.23
CA GLY A 183 2.43 -16.56 -27.99
C GLY A 183 2.70 -15.82 -29.30
N TYR A 184 1.94 -14.76 -29.59
CA TYR A 184 2.06 -13.97 -30.83
C TYR A 184 2.37 -12.49 -30.56
N ARG A 185 1.92 -12.00 -29.40
CA ARG A 185 2.40 -10.80 -28.75
C ARG A 185 3.42 -11.29 -27.73
N THR A 186 4.59 -10.71 -27.75
CA THR A 186 5.54 -10.89 -26.66
C THR A 186 6.07 -9.50 -26.37
N ALA A 187 6.63 -9.29 -25.17
CA ALA A 187 7.70 -8.31 -25.05
C ALA A 187 8.66 -8.55 -26.25
N GLY A 188 9.18 -7.50 -26.89
CA GLY A 188 9.96 -7.59 -28.15
C GLY A 188 11.23 -8.46 -28.10
N GLU A 189 11.42 -9.19 -27.01
CA GLU A 189 12.60 -9.88 -26.54
C GLU A 189 12.94 -11.17 -27.31
N TYR A 190 11.97 -11.82 -27.95
CA TYR A 190 12.24 -13.08 -28.67
C TYR A 190 12.83 -12.88 -30.07
N GLN A 191 12.91 -11.64 -30.58
CA GLN A 191 13.33 -11.39 -31.97
C GLN A 191 14.58 -10.51 -32.12
N GLU A 192 14.90 -9.56 -31.22
CA GLU A 192 15.94 -8.55 -31.52
C GLU A 192 17.03 -8.26 -30.46
N LYS A 193 17.15 -8.97 -29.33
CA LYS A 193 18.13 -8.62 -28.27
C LYS A 193 18.06 -7.13 -27.84
N ALA A 194 16.85 -6.57 -27.77
CA ALA A 194 16.59 -5.23 -27.26
C ALA A 194 15.39 -5.27 -26.31
N PHE A 195 15.61 -4.91 -25.05
CA PHE A 195 14.57 -4.73 -24.03
C PHE A 195 14.02 -3.30 -24.13
N GLY A 196 12.78 -3.07 -23.68
CA GLY A 196 12.06 -1.81 -23.87
C GLY A 196 10.84 -1.92 -24.79
N SER A 197 10.03 -2.97 -24.62
CA SER A 197 8.68 -3.00 -25.21
C SER A 197 7.71 -2.14 -24.42
N SER A 198 7.97 -1.99 -23.12
CA SER A 198 7.41 -0.88 -22.36
C SER A 198 7.98 0.44 -22.87
N GLY A 199 7.18 1.51 -22.86
CA GLY A 199 7.62 2.79 -23.37
C GLY A 199 8.89 3.29 -22.66
N ALA A 200 9.73 4.04 -23.37
CA ALA A 200 11.06 4.42 -22.92
C ALA A 200 11.10 5.32 -21.67
N CYS A 201 9.96 5.85 -21.23
CA CYS A 201 9.85 6.60 -19.98
C CYS A 201 9.91 5.68 -18.75
N ASN A 202 9.51 4.41 -18.88
CA ASN A 202 9.56 3.47 -17.76
C ASN A 202 10.99 3.32 -17.19
N MET A 203 11.13 3.46 -15.88
CA MET A 203 12.41 3.37 -15.19
C MET A 203 12.67 1.93 -14.72
N ASN A 204 13.85 1.38 -15.01
CA ASN A 204 14.22 0.06 -14.48
C ASN A 204 14.34 0.13 -12.95
N VAL A 205 13.85 -0.91 -12.26
CA VAL A 205 13.81 -0.93 -10.78
C VAL A 205 15.18 -0.80 -10.11
N ASN A 206 16.27 -1.18 -10.79
CA ASN A 206 17.64 -1.07 -10.30
C ASN A 206 18.36 0.22 -10.75
N CYS A 207 17.58 1.25 -11.12
CA CYS A 207 18.10 2.63 -11.23
C CYS A 207 18.42 3.22 -9.84
N PRO A 208 19.27 4.26 -9.75
CA PRO A 208 19.64 4.87 -8.47
C PRO A 208 18.46 5.26 -7.59
N ASP A 209 17.37 5.75 -8.19
CA ASP A 209 16.12 6.10 -7.50
C ASP A 209 15.45 4.90 -6.79
N GLY A 210 15.67 3.68 -7.28
CA GLY A 210 15.15 2.44 -6.69
C GLY A 210 16.06 1.79 -5.65
N ALA A 211 17.21 2.39 -5.32
CA ALA A 211 18.21 1.78 -4.43
C ALA A 211 17.64 1.44 -3.03
N ASP A 212 16.72 2.26 -2.52
CA ASP A 212 16.10 2.07 -1.20
C ASP A 212 14.91 1.09 -1.23
N TRP A 213 14.53 0.58 -2.40
CA TRP A 213 13.33 -0.24 -2.63
C TRP A 213 13.64 -1.71 -2.90
N VAL A 214 14.82 -2.20 -2.48
CA VAL A 214 15.29 -3.57 -2.74
C VAL A 214 14.32 -4.65 -2.25
N ASN A 215 13.76 -4.47 -1.04
CA ASN A 215 12.85 -5.44 -0.45
C ASN A 215 11.51 -5.47 -1.18
N GLN A 216 10.91 -4.30 -1.44
CA GLN A 216 9.68 -4.15 -2.23
C GLN A 216 9.86 -4.62 -3.67
N ARG A 217 11.04 -4.41 -4.26
CA ARG A 217 11.41 -4.99 -5.55
C ARG A 217 11.35 -6.51 -5.49
N ASN A 218 11.86 -7.13 -4.42
CA ASN A 218 11.87 -8.58 -4.27
C ASN A 218 10.47 -9.17 -4.01
N SER A 219 9.51 -8.38 -3.53
CA SER A 219 8.11 -8.82 -3.40
C SER A 219 7.34 -8.80 -4.72
N ALA A 220 7.66 -7.86 -5.63
CA ALA A 220 6.95 -7.68 -6.90
C ALA A 220 7.21 -8.82 -7.91
N LEU A 221 6.14 -9.30 -8.55
CA LEU A 221 6.10 -10.47 -9.44
C LEU A 221 5.45 -10.12 -10.78
N MET A 222 5.90 -10.77 -11.85
CA MET A 222 5.15 -10.85 -13.10
C MET A 222 4.28 -12.12 -13.08
N LEU A 223 3.02 -11.99 -13.47
CA LEU A 223 2.03 -13.06 -13.48
C LEU A 223 1.69 -13.47 -14.90
N VAL A 224 1.58 -14.78 -15.15
CA VAL A 224 0.97 -15.35 -16.34
C VAL A 224 -0.41 -15.89 -15.96
N SER A 225 -1.44 -15.06 -16.14
CA SER A 225 -2.83 -15.43 -15.89
C SER A 225 -3.45 -16.11 -17.11
N GLY A 226 -4.21 -17.18 -16.88
CA GLY A 226 -4.94 -17.89 -17.93
C GLY A 226 -4.06 -18.57 -18.98
N GLY A 227 -2.73 -18.58 -18.76
CA GLY A 227 -1.74 -19.06 -19.72
C GLY A 227 -1.46 -18.10 -20.87
N ASN A 228 -2.17 -16.97 -21.01
CA ASN A 228 -2.02 -16.08 -22.17
C ASN A 228 -2.13 -14.59 -21.87
N GLY A 229 -2.24 -14.20 -20.61
CA GLY A 229 -2.32 -12.81 -20.17
C GLY A 229 -1.21 -12.47 -19.17
N PHE A 230 -0.64 -11.27 -19.30
CA PHE A 230 0.27 -10.73 -18.29
C PHE A 230 -0.46 -9.80 -17.32
N CYS A 231 -0.11 -9.94 -16.06
CA CYS A 231 -0.42 -9.00 -14.98
C CYS A 231 0.80 -8.88 -14.06
N SER A 232 0.71 -8.04 -13.05
CA SER A 232 1.66 -7.90 -11.95
C SER A 232 1.01 -8.30 -10.63
N GLY A 233 1.83 -8.52 -9.61
CA GLY A 233 1.40 -8.75 -8.25
C GLY A 233 2.55 -8.60 -7.28
N ALA A 234 2.29 -8.79 -5.99
CA ALA A 234 3.36 -8.83 -4.99
C ALA A 234 3.08 -9.83 -3.87
N LEU A 235 4.14 -10.47 -3.38
CA LEU A 235 4.10 -11.20 -2.12
C LEU A 235 3.73 -10.24 -0.99
N ILE A 236 2.73 -10.60 -0.18
CA ILE A 236 2.20 -9.78 0.91
C ILE A 236 2.24 -10.54 2.23
N ASN A 237 2.71 -9.87 3.28
CA ASN A 237 2.88 -10.43 4.62
C ASN A 237 1.54 -10.52 5.38
N ASN A 238 1.52 -11.28 6.47
CA ASN A 238 0.41 -11.36 7.42
C ASN A 238 0.93 -11.17 8.86
N THR A 239 0.04 -10.97 9.82
CA THR A 239 0.40 -10.69 11.23
C THR A 239 1.08 -11.88 11.94
N ALA A 240 1.04 -13.08 11.35
CA ALA A 240 1.78 -14.24 11.87
C ALA A 240 3.26 -14.27 11.42
N ASN A 241 3.67 -13.46 10.43
CA ASN A 241 5.02 -13.45 9.86
C ASN A 241 5.52 -14.87 9.53
N ASP A 242 4.68 -15.67 8.88
CA ASP A 242 4.91 -17.11 8.69
C ASP A 242 5.41 -17.50 7.28
N GLY A 243 5.50 -16.52 6.38
CA GLY A 243 5.92 -16.74 5.00
C GLY A 243 4.90 -17.50 4.16
N THR A 244 3.63 -17.54 4.56
CA THR A 244 2.54 -18.06 3.72
C THR A 244 2.55 -17.32 2.37
N PRO A 245 2.65 -18.01 1.23
CA PRO A 245 2.95 -17.42 -0.09
C PRO A 245 1.75 -16.69 -0.72
N TYR A 246 1.18 -15.73 0.00
CA TYR A 246 0.11 -14.85 -0.48
C TYR A 246 0.64 -13.86 -1.51
N VAL A 247 -0.10 -13.72 -2.62
CA VAL A 247 0.15 -12.74 -3.67
C VAL A 247 -1.09 -11.86 -3.82
N LEU A 248 -0.92 -10.56 -3.60
CA LEU A 248 -1.91 -9.55 -3.94
C LEU A 248 -1.77 -9.19 -5.42
N THR A 249 -2.89 -9.16 -6.14
CA THR A 249 -3.00 -8.75 -7.55
C THR A 249 -4.40 -8.19 -7.81
N ALA A 250 -4.72 -7.85 -9.06
CA ALA A 250 -6.01 -7.31 -9.45
C ALA A 250 -7.06 -8.40 -9.71
N ASN A 251 -8.32 -8.10 -9.41
CA ASN A 251 -9.46 -8.97 -9.64
C ASN A 251 -9.81 -9.11 -11.12
N HIS A 252 -9.65 -8.05 -11.91
CA HIS A 252 -9.80 -8.14 -13.37
C HIS A 252 -8.73 -9.03 -14.03
N CYS A 253 -7.60 -9.29 -13.35
CA CYS A 253 -6.60 -10.26 -13.80
C CYS A 253 -7.01 -11.73 -13.55
N TYR A 254 -8.09 -11.96 -12.80
CA TYR A 254 -8.45 -13.30 -12.36
C TYR A 254 -8.86 -14.22 -13.52
N SER A 255 -8.27 -15.41 -13.47
CA SER A 255 -8.71 -16.65 -14.10
C SER A 255 -8.44 -17.77 -13.10
N ASN A 256 -8.85 -19.02 -13.37
CA ASN A 256 -8.55 -20.12 -12.46
C ASN A 256 -7.02 -20.22 -12.20
N PRO A 257 -6.54 -20.02 -10.95
CA PRO A 257 -5.11 -19.81 -10.67
C PRO A 257 -4.28 -21.10 -10.61
N THR A 258 -4.90 -22.26 -10.75
CA THR A 258 -4.25 -23.59 -10.68
C THR A 258 -3.11 -23.80 -11.70
N SER A 259 -3.09 -23.04 -12.79
CA SER A 259 -2.05 -23.09 -13.83
C SER A 259 -1.33 -21.75 -14.04
N TRP A 260 -1.50 -20.80 -13.12
CA TRP A 260 -0.75 -19.54 -13.18
C TRP A 260 0.75 -19.78 -13.04
N VAL A 261 1.54 -18.86 -13.60
CA VAL A 261 2.99 -18.79 -13.39
C VAL A 261 3.33 -17.48 -12.71
N PHE A 262 4.17 -17.57 -11.68
CA PHE A 262 4.65 -16.44 -10.88
C PHE A 262 6.15 -16.30 -11.16
N ARG A 263 6.55 -15.21 -11.83
CA ARG A 263 7.94 -14.98 -12.22
C ARG A 263 8.60 -13.97 -11.28
N PHE A 264 9.72 -14.39 -10.71
CA PHE A 264 10.55 -13.68 -9.75
C PHE A 264 11.81 -13.17 -10.44
N GLN A 265 12.40 -12.09 -9.91
CA GLN A 265 13.69 -11.54 -10.38
C GLN A 265 13.74 -11.17 -11.88
N TRP A 266 12.58 -11.06 -12.54
CA TRP A 266 12.48 -10.66 -13.94
C TRP A 266 12.79 -9.17 -14.13
N GLN A 267 14.06 -8.80 -14.08
CA GLN A 267 14.49 -7.40 -13.97
C GLN A 267 15.86 -7.17 -14.60
N SER A 268 16.18 -5.93 -14.97
CA SER A 268 17.56 -5.59 -15.35
C SER A 268 18.48 -5.66 -14.15
N GLU A 269 19.75 -6.06 -14.35
CA GLU A 269 20.78 -6.05 -13.30
C GLU A 269 21.09 -4.62 -12.81
N ASN A 270 20.98 -3.63 -13.69
CA ASN A 270 21.31 -2.22 -13.42
C ASN A 270 20.28 -1.30 -14.09
N CYS A 271 20.49 0.02 -14.01
CA CYS A 271 19.59 1.00 -14.63
C CYS A 271 19.39 0.85 -16.16
N PRO A 272 20.42 0.58 -16.98
CA PRO A 272 20.22 0.38 -18.42
C PRO A 272 19.53 -0.96 -18.71
N ASN A 273 18.83 -1.03 -19.84
CA ASN A 273 18.31 -2.29 -20.38
C ASN A 273 19.47 -3.26 -20.69
N PRO A 274 19.35 -4.56 -20.35
CA PRO A 274 20.44 -5.51 -20.57
C PRO A 274 20.63 -5.82 -22.07
N GLY A 275 21.77 -6.38 -22.46
CA GLY A 275 22.02 -6.81 -23.85
C GLY A 275 21.48 -8.22 -24.18
N SER A 276 20.97 -8.92 -23.18
CA SER A 276 20.45 -10.30 -23.23
C SER A 276 19.43 -10.53 -22.12
N SER A 277 18.65 -11.60 -22.23
CA SER A 277 17.58 -11.90 -21.25
C SER A 277 18.17 -12.04 -19.85
N PRO A 278 17.64 -11.33 -18.84
CA PRO A 278 18.07 -11.52 -17.46
C PRO A 278 17.63 -12.90 -16.96
N SER A 279 18.34 -13.40 -15.95
CA SER A 279 17.90 -14.59 -15.22
C SER A 279 16.62 -14.29 -14.46
N PHE A 280 15.79 -15.32 -14.30
CA PHE A 280 14.59 -15.26 -13.48
C PHE A 280 14.27 -16.66 -12.95
N GLU A 281 13.49 -16.69 -11.89
CA GLU A 281 12.94 -17.92 -11.31
C GLU A 281 11.43 -17.90 -11.45
N SER A 282 10.79 -19.06 -11.48
CA SER A 282 9.32 -19.13 -11.56
C SER A 282 8.72 -20.31 -10.82
N LEU A 283 7.55 -20.05 -10.21
CA LEU A 283 6.68 -21.04 -9.60
C LEU A 283 5.37 -21.15 -10.37
N SER A 284 4.63 -22.24 -10.17
CA SER A 284 3.31 -22.41 -10.79
C SER A 284 2.28 -23.02 -9.87
N GLY A 285 1.04 -22.64 -10.10
CA GLY A 285 -0.11 -23.12 -9.36
C GLY A 285 -0.39 -22.23 -8.15
N ALA A 286 -1.66 -21.90 -8.00
CA ALA A 286 -2.16 -21.18 -6.84
C ALA A 286 -3.62 -21.54 -6.57
N VAL A 287 -4.08 -21.18 -5.38
CA VAL A 287 -5.49 -21.23 -4.97
C VAL A 287 -6.00 -19.82 -4.69
N LEU A 288 -7.24 -19.55 -5.10
CA LEU A 288 -7.92 -18.29 -4.75
C LEU A 288 -8.23 -18.26 -3.25
N ARG A 289 -7.86 -17.17 -2.59
CA ARG A 289 -8.19 -16.91 -1.18
C ARG A 289 -9.31 -15.90 -1.04
N SER A 290 -9.16 -14.75 -1.70
CA SER A 290 -10.19 -13.71 -1.71
C SER A 290 -10.11 -12.89 -2.98
N ARG A 291 -11.22 -12.30 -3.41
CA ARG A 291 -11.26 -11.28 -4.46
C ARG A 291 -12.49 -10.43 -4.32
N ARG A 292 -12.45 -9.22 -4.88
CA ARG A 292 -13.56 -8.29 -4.80
C ARG A 292 -13.62 -7.37 -6.01
N THR A 293 -14.83 -7.10 -6.48
CA THR A 293 -15.05 -6.26 -7.66
C THR A 293 -14.91 -4.75 -7.36
N PRO A 294 -15.56 -4.16 -6.34
CA PRO A 294 -15.52 -2.69 -6.18
C PRO A 294 -14.17 -2.11 -5.74
N SER A 295 -13.27 -2.90 -5.16
CA SER A 295 -11.88 -2.48 -4.90
C SER A 295 -10.87 -3.22 -5.79
N ASP A 296 -11.36 -3.99 -6.76
CA ASP A 296 -10.60 -4.78 -7.72
C ASP A 296 -9.39 -5.56 -7.18
N PHE A 297 -9.43 -6.01 -5.93
CA PHE A 297 -8.33 -6.80 -5.37
C PHE A 297 -8.56 -8.30 -5.56
N CYS A 298 -7.47 -9.04 -5.69
CA CYS A 298 -7.44 -10.50 -5.69
C CYS A 298 -6.24 -10.98 -4.88
N LEU A 299 -6.50 -11.87 -3.92
CA LEU A 299 -5.52 -12.54 -3.09
C LEU A 299 -5.50 -14.02 -3.47
N VAL A 300 -4.33 -14.50 -3.91
CA VAL A 300 -4.07 -15.92 -4.20
C VAL A 300 -2.94 -16.43 -3.33
N GLU A 301 -2.87 -17.75 -3.13
CA GLU A 301 -1.75 -18.41 -2.43
C GLU A 301 -1.06 -19.37 -3.39
N ILE A 302 0.26 -19.21 -3.60
CA ILE A 302 1.06 -20.10 -4.45
C ILE A 302 1.08 -21.51 -3.82
N THR A 303 0.97 -22.55 -4.64
CA THR A 303 0.88 -23.94 -4.15
C THR A 303 1.95 -24.88 -4.70
N GLY A 304 2.50 -24.62 -5.88
CA GLY A 304 3.50 -25.49 -6.50
C GLY A 304 4.93 -25.01 -6.32
N GLY A 305 5.85 -25.95 -6.08
CA GLY A 305 7.29 -25.70 -6.03
C GLY A 305 7.80 -25.02 -4.76
N LEU A 306 7.01 -25.05 -3.68
CA LEU A 306 7.37 -24.48 -2.38
C LEU A 306 8.37 -25.37 -1.61
N ASP A 307 9.21 -24.73 -0.81
CA ASP A 307 10.09 -25.38 0.16
C ASP A 307 9.55 -25.11 1.58
N ASN A 308 9.27 -26.18 2.33
CA ASN A 308 8.66 -26.11 3.67
C ASN A 308 7.39 -25.23 3.76
N GLY A 309 6.62 -25.14 2.66
CA GLY A 309 5.37 -24.36 2.61
C GLY A 309 5.55 -22.88 2.27
N THR A 310 6.76 -22.41 1.95
CA THR A 310 7.02 -21.03 1.50
C THR A 310 7.80 -21.00 0.19
N VAL A 311 7.94 -19.81 -0.40
CA VAL A 311 8.70 -19.58 -1.63
C VAL A 311 10.18 -19.90 -1.38
N PRO A 312 10.88 -20.68 -2.23
CA PRO A 312 12.28 -21.04 -2.02
C PRO A 312 13.25 -19.85 -1.96
N GLN A 313 14.32 -19.96 -1.17
CA GLN A 313 15.33 -18.90 -1.02
C GLN A 313 15.98 -18.47 -2.35
N THR A 314 16.09 -19.39 -3.31
CA THR A 314 16.64 -19.11 -4.65
C THR A 314 15.83 -18.06 -5.43
N HIS A 315 14.56 -17.84 -5.04
CA HIS A 315 13.69 -16.84 -5.65
C HIS A 315 13.83 -15.46 -4.98
N THR A 316 14.67 -15.36 -3.94
CA THR A 316 14.89 -14.16 -3.10
C THR A 316 13.58 -13.51 -2.65
N PRO A 317 12.64 -14.25 -2.02
CA PRO A 317 11.33 -13.71 -1.70
C PRO A 317 11.40 -12.67 -0.58
N TYR A 318 10.58 -11.63 -0.71
CA TYR A 318 10.26 -10.72 0.38
C TYR A 318 8.75 -10.55 0.43
N PHE A 319 8.16 -10.69 1.62
CA PHE A 319 6.74 -10.50 1.83
C PHE A 319 6.52 -9.07 2.28
N ALA A 320 6.00 -8.22 1.40
CA ALA A 320 5.83 -6.81 1.73
C ALA A 320 4.79 -6.62 2.83
N GLY A 321 5.07 -5.67 3.73
CA GLY A 321 4.10 -5.20 4.71
C GLY A 321 2.92 -4.51 4.04
N TRP A 322 1.90 -4.20 4.83
CA TRP A 322 0.70 -3.50 4.36
C TRP A 322 0.23 -2.49 5.40
N ASN A 323 -0.53 -1.50 4.94
CA ASN A 323 -1.14 -0.47 5.76
C ASN A 323 -2.60 -0.34 5.33
N ASN A 324 -3.51 -0.63 6.26
CA ASN A 324 -4.95 -0.60 6.03
C ASN A 324 -5.60 0.71 6.49
N ALA A 325 -4.83 1.71 6.95
CA ALA A 325 -5.39 2.97 7.42
C ALA A 325 -6.07 3.78 6.29
N ASN A 326 -7.03 4.62 6.66
CA ASN A 326 -7.74 5.51 5.72
C ASN A 326 -6.96 6.81 5.41
N ALA A 327 -5.77 7.00 5.98
CA ALA A 327 -4.98 8.20 5.78
C ALA A 327 -4.35 8.23 4.38
N ALA A 328 -4.32 9.41 3.75
CA ALA A 328 -3.62 9.61 2.50
C ALA A 328 -2.10 9.45 2.71
N PRO A 329 -1.39 8.69 1.84
CA PRO A 329 0.06 8.65 1.86
C PRO A 329 0.63 10.01 1.44
N THR A 330 1.82 10.37 1.91
CA THR A 330 2.47 11.63 1.50
C THR A 330 3.21 11.53 0.17
N SER A 331 3.51 10.29 -0.25
CA SER A 331 4.17 9.93 -1.50
C SER A 331 3.92 8.44 -1.75
N THR A 332 3.89 8.00 -3.00
CA THR A 332 3.74 6.58 -3.31
C THR A 332 4.72 6.07 -4.36
N VAL A 333 4.96 4.76 -4.32
CA VAL A 333 5.83 4.07 -5.28
C VAL A 333 5.15 2.80 -5.77
N SER A 334 5.24 2.55 -7.07
CA SER A 334 4.75 1.32 -7.70
C SER A 334 5.89 0.56 -8.34
N ILE A 335 5.93 -0.76 -8.15
CA ILE A 335 6.90 -1.66 -8.79
C ILE A 335 6.14 -2.69 -9.62
N HIS A 336 6.35 -2.68 -10.94
CA HIS A 336 5.42 -3.30 -11.89
C HIS A 336 6.11 -3.90 -13.13
N HIS A 337 5.34 -4.65 -13.91
CA HIS A 337 5.77 -5.28 -15.16
C HIS A 337 4.93 -4.80 -16.36
N PRO A 338 5.25 -3.62 -16.93
CA PRO A 338 4.51 -3.05 -18.04
C PRO A 338 4.71 -3.90 -19.29
N SER A 339 3.62 -4.31 -19.94
CA SER A 339 3.58 -5.22 -21.10
C SER A 339 4.28 -6.58 -20.87
N GLY A 340 4.44 -7.01 -19.62
CA GLY A 340 5.24 -8.19 -19.25
C GLY A 340 6.76 -8.00 -19.40
N ASP A 341 7.22 -6.76 -19.59
CA ASP A 341 8.64 -6.38 -19.67
C ASP A 341 9.34 -6.56 -18.31
N ILE A 342 10.65 -6.40 -18.30
CA ILE A 342 11.47 -6.40 -17.09
C ILE A 342 10.96 -5.36 -16.08
N LYS A 343 11.07 -5.70 -14.80
CA LYS A 343 10.54 -4.94 -13.67
C LYS A 343 10.93 -3.46 -13.70
N LYS A 344 9.93 -2.60 -13.54
CA LYS A 344 10.04 -1.14 -13.52
C LYS A 344 9.62 -0.58 -12.17
N ILE A 345 9.96 0.67 -11.94
CA ILE A 345 9.56 1.45 -10.76
C ILE A 345 9.00 2.80 -11.20
N SER A 346 7.94 3.24 -10.54
CA SER A 346 7.28 4.54 -10.76
C SER A 346 7.05 5.25 -9.43
N PHE A 347 7.14 6.57 -9.45
CA PHE A 347 7.11 7.42 -8.25
C PHE A 347 6.02 8.47 -8.39
N ASP A 348 5.31 8.72 -7.30
CA ASP A 348 4.42 9.86 -7.07
C ASP A 348 4.97 10.55 -5.82
N ASP A 349 5.55 11.72 -6.00
CA ASP A 349 6.20 12.49 -4.94
C ASP A 349 5.21 13.39 -4.19
N ASP A 350 3.93 13.35 -4.56
CA ASP A 350 2.83 14.10 -3.96
C ASP A 350 1.85 13.16 -3.19
N PRO A 351 1.00 13.72 -2.31
CA PRO A 351 -0.01 12.93 -1.62
C PRO A 351 -1.09 12.37 -2.55
N SER A 352 -1.34 11.06 -2.49
CA SER A 352 -2.40 10.42 -3.29
C SER A 352 -3.78 10.71 -2.73
N GLN A 353 -4.78 10.80 -3.61
CA GLN A 353 -6.17 11.11 -3.22
C GLN A 353 -7.06 9.87 -3.23
N ALA A 354 -7.93 9.73 -2.24
CA ALA A 354 -8.93 8.68 -2.26
C ALA A 354 -10.11 9.12 -3.13
N VAL A 355 -10.44 8.32 -4.15
CA VAL A 355 -11.51 8.61 -5.11
C VAL A 355 -12.30 7.35 -5.42
N GLN A 356 -13.50 7.50 -5.97
CA GLN A 356 -14.19 6.43 -6.67
C GLN A 356 -13.84 6.50 -8.15
N ALA A 357 -13.22 5.43 -8.67
CA ALA A 357 -12.78 5.38 -10.05
C ALA A 357 -13.06 4.01 -10.65
N MET A 358 -12.73 3.87 -11.94
CA MET A 358 -12.77 2.58 -12.67
C MET A 358 -14.15 1.89 -12.66
N GLY A 359 -15.23 2.66 -12.51
CA GLY A 359 -16.59 2.12 -12.44
C GLY A 359 -16.88 1.33 -11.17
N SER A 360 -16.12 1.55 -10.09
CA SER A 360 -16.42 1.00 -8.77
C SER A 360 -17.81 1.41 -8.31
N SER A 361 -18.43 0.57 -7.49
CA SER A 361 -19.70 0.86 -6.82
C SER A 361 -19.52 1.36 -5.38
N GLU A 362 -18.31 1.77 -5.00
CA GLU A 362 -17.99 2.23 -3.65
C GLU A 362 -17.16 3.51 -3.66
N ALA A 363 -17.60 4.45 -2.83
CA ALA A 363 -16.91 5.71 -2.56
C ALA A 363 -15.47 5.44 -2.11
N ASN A 364 -14.56 6.29 -2.58
CA ASN A 364 -13.17 6.29 -2.15
C ASN A 364 -12.52 4.91 -2.24
N SER A 365 -12.87 4.10 -3.24
CA SER A 365 -12.39 2.73 -3.41
C SER A 365 -10.99 2.63 -4.01
N SER A 366 -10.49 3.73 -4.57
CA SER A 366 -9.20 3.79 -5.26
C SER A 366 -8.34 4.94 -4.76
N TRP A 367 -7.02 4.74 -4.74
CA TRP A 367 -6.05 5.83 -4.72
C TRP A 367 -5.87 6.33 -6.15
N GLU A 368 -6.07 7.62 -6.38
CA GLU A 368 -5.64 8.32 -7.59
C GLU A 368 -4.17 8.74 -7.43
N VAL A 369 -3.36 8.39 -8.44
CA VAL A 369 -1.91 8.57 -8.44
C VAL A 369 -1.51 9.23 -9.76
N SER A 370 -0.67 10.26 -9.67
CA SER A 370 -0.05 10.93 -10.81
C SER A 370 1.45 10.70 -10.79
N TRP A 371 2.05 10.30 -11.90
CA TRP A 371 3.45 9.88 -11.89
C TRP A 371 4.44 11.02 -12.11
N ASP A 372 5.45 11.05 -11.25
CA ASP A 372 6.62 11.91 -11.32
C ASP A 372 7.82 11.23 -11.97
N ARG A 373 8.91 12.00 -12.04
CA ARG A 373 10.25 11.53 -12.46
C ARG A 373 10.27 10.90 -13.85
N ASN A 374 9.33 11.30 -14.71
CA ASN A 374 9.13 10.76 -16.05
C ASN A 374 8.91 9.23 -16.03
N THR A 375 8.19 8.72 -15.03
CA THR A 375 7.80 7.31 -14.89
C THR A 375 6.30 7.11 -15.21
N THR A 376 5.84 5.86 -15.33
CA THR A 376 4.43 5.57 -15.67
C THR A 376 4.06 4.11 -15.41
N THR A 377 2.81 3.71 -15.68
CA THR A 377 2.43 2.29 -15.85
C THR A 377 1.88 2.05 -17.25
N GLU A 378 1.77 0.78 -17.65
CA GLU A 378 1.15 0.36 -18.92
C GLU A 378 0.37 -0.95 -18.76
N GLY A 379 -0.37 -1.39 -19.77
CA GLY A 379 -1.08 -2.68 -19.75
C GLY A 379 -0.13 -3.83 -19.36
N GLY A 380 -0.54 -4.69 -18.42
CA GLY A 380 0.32 -5.70 -17.79
C GLY A 380 0.85 -5.29 -16.41
N SER A 381 0.86 -3.99 -16.10
CA SER A 381 1.14 -3.49 -14.75
C SER A 381 0.00 -3.79 -13.77
N SER A 382 -1.21 -4.07 -14.27
CA SER A 382 -2.39 -4.40 -13.49
C SER A 382 -2.09 -5.38 -12.34
N GLY A 383 -2.52 -5.01 -11.14
CA GLY A 383 -2.25 -5.76 -9.91
C GLY A 383 -0.92 -5.46 -9.23
N SER A 384 -0.07 -4.59 -9.78
CA SER A 384 1.17 -4.16 -9.11
C SER A 384 0.87 -3.45 -7.79
N PRO A 385 1.71 -3.64 -6.74
CA PRO A 385 1.52 -2.97 -5.46
C PRO A 385 1.73 -1.45 -5.57
N LEU A 386 0.93 -0.67 -4.83
CA LEU A 386 1.23 0.70 -4.45
C LEU A 386 1.78 0.70 -3.03
N PHE A 387 2.98 1.24 -2.85
CA PHE A 387 3.61 1.38 -1.55
C PHE A 387 3.49 2.81 -1.03
N ASP A 388 3.23 2.97 0.27
CA ASP A 388 3.31 4.26 0.98
C ASP A 388 4.77 4.69 1.26
N GLN A 389 4.95 5.86 1.87
CA GLN A 389 6.25 6.39 2.30
C GLN A 389 7.02 5.47 3.26
N ASN A 390 6.32 4.58 3.96
CA ASN A 390 6.88 3.58 4.87
C ASN A 390 7.13 2.23 4.18
N LYS A 391 6.99 2.19 2.85
CA LYS A 391 7.22 1.02 1.99
C LYS A 391 6.25 -0.14 2.25
N ARG A 392 5.04 0.15 2.73
CA ARG A 392 3.96 -0.80 2.98
C ARG A 392 2.91 -0.73 1.87
N ILE A 393 2.35 -1.86 1.47
CA ILE A 393 1.30 -1.93 0.44
C ILE A 393 0.03 -1.26 0.96
N ILE A 394 -0.47 -0.27 0.23
CA ILE A 394 -1.74 0.43 0.48
C ILE A 394 -2.78 0.23 -0.63
N GLY A 395 -2.41 -0.47 -1.71
CA GLY A 395 -3.32 -0.83 -2.78
C GLY A 395 -2.66 -1.63 -3.90
N GLN A 396 -3.45 -1.99 -4.90
CA GLN A 396 -2.97 -2.66 -6.12
C GLN A 396 -3.53 -2.00 -7.39
N LEU A 397 -2.76 -1.95 -8.47
CA LEU A 397 -3.16 -1.22 -9.68
C LEU A 397 -4.42 -1.84 -10.29
N TRP A 398 -5.46 -1.03 -10.44
CA TRP A 398 -6.65 -1.39 -11.20
C TRP A 398 -6.47 -1.01 -12.67
N GLY A 399 -6.11 0.25 -12.94
CA GLY A 399 -5.94 0.75 -14.30
C GLY A 399 -5.77 2.27 -14.30
N GLY A 400 -5.94 2.91 -15.44
CA GLY A 400 -5.69 4.36 -15.56
C GLY A 400 -5.71 4.87 -16.98
N GLY A 401 -5.21 6.08 -17.18
CA GLY A 401 -4.88 6.61 -18.50
C GLY A 401 -3.39 6.87 -18.71
N ALA A 402 -2.57 6.68 -17.66
CA ALA A 402 -1.13 6.88 -17.74
C ALA A 402 -0.49 6.01 -18.84
N SER A 403 0.51 6.58 -19.51
CA SER A 403 1.40 5.90 -20.45
C SER A 403 2.58 6.80 -20.79
N CYS A 404 3.62 6.28 -21.48
CA CYS A 404 4.69 7.15 -21.97
C CYS A 404 4.26 8.18 -23.03
N GLN A 405 3.04 8.06 -23.59
CA GLN A 405 2.46 9.08 -24.48
C GLN A 405 1.55 10.06 -23.73
N ASN A 406 1.19 9.76 -22.49
CA ASN A 406 0.28 10.55 -21.67
C ASN A 406 0.67 10.44 -20.18
N LEU A 407 1.78 11.09 -19.81
CA LEU A 407 2.33 11.05 -18.44
C LEU A 407 1.47 11.79 -17.42
N ASN A 408 0.62 12.71 -17.87
CA ASN A 408 -0.21 13.54 -17.00
C ASN A 408 -1.56 12.91 -16.64
N SER A 409 -1.87 11.74 -17.20
CA SER A 409 -3.11 11.05 -16.88
C SER A 409 -2.91 10.18 -15.65
N PRO A 410 -3.88 10.13 -14.73
CA PRO A 410 -3.73 9.36 -13.51
C PRO A 410 -3.81 7.85 -13.77
N ASP A 411 -3.32 7.09 -12.79
CA ASP A 411 -3.69 5.71 -12.54
C ASP A 411 -4.46 5.58 -11.23
N TRP A 412 -5.26 4.52 -11.11
CA TRP A 412 -6.10 4.21 -9.96
C TRP A 412 -5.74 2.84 -9.37
N TYR A 413 -5.51 2.82 -8.07
CA TYR A 413 -5.15 1.63 -7.30
C TYR A 413 -6.25 1.30 -6.30
N GLY A 414 -6.82 0.09 -6.38
CA GLY A 414 -7.80 -0.37 -5.40
C GLY A 414 -7.19 -0.36 -3.99
N ARG A 415 -7.86 0.29 -3.03
CA ARG A 415 -7.29 0.56 -1.70
C ARG A 415 -7.34 -0.69 -0.82
N VAL A 416 -6.28 -0.91 -0.05
CA VAL A 416 -6.26 -1.94 1.01
C VAL A 416 -7.34 -1.64 2.06
N TYR A 417 -7.56 -0.37 2.44
CA TYR A 417 -8.63 0.05 3.36
C TYR A 417 -10.01 -0.50 2.95
N ASN A 418 -10.43 -0.24 1.70
CA ASN A 418 -11.72 -0.73 1.17
C ASN A 418 -11.74 -2.25 0.96
N SER A 419 -10.58 -2.87 0.86
CA SER A 419 -10.42 -4.33 0.71
C SER A 419 -10.30 -5.06 2.05
N TRP A 420 -10.12 -4.34 3.16
CA TRP A 420 -9.72 -4.90 4.45
C TRP A 420 -10.85 -5.72 5.08
N ASN A 421 -11.96 -5.07 5.43
CA ASN A 421 -13.19 -5.68 5.94
C ASN A 421 -14.41 -4.83 5.54
N PRO A 422 -14.78 -4.83 4.24
CA PRO A 422 -15.94 -4.08 3.77
C PRO A 422 -17.24 -4.63 4.37
N SER A 423 -18.18 -3.73 4.65
CA SER A 423 -19.46 -4.09 5.28
C SER A 423 -20.23 -5.14 4.47
N GLY A 424 -20.63 -6.22 5.13
CA GLY A 424 -21.39 -7.32 4.50
C GLY A 424 -20.56 -8.27 3.65
N SER A 425 -19.23 -8.13 3.62
CA SER A 425 -18.34 -9.05 2.93
C SER A 425 -18.23 -10.41 3.63
N THR A 426 -17.87 -11.42 2.85
CA THR A 426 -17.46 -12.73 3.36
C THR A 426 -15.93 -12.84 3.40
N ASN A 427 -15.38 -13.89 4.04
CA ASN A 427 -13.94 -14.18 4.00
C ASN A 427 -13.38 -14.38 2.57
N ALA A 428 -14.25 -14.61 1.58
CA ALA A 428 -13.85 -14.69 0.18
C ALA A 428 -13.76 -13.31 -0.49
N GLU A 429 -14.14 -12.23 0.19
CA GLU A 429 -14.26 -10.86 -0.35
C GLU A 429 -13.57 -9.82 0.54
N GLN A 430 -12.67 -10.23 1.43
CA GLN A 430 -11.94 -9.33 2.32
C GLN A 430 -10.50 -9.82 2.59
N LEU A 431 -9.60 -8.89 2.91
CA LEU A 431 -8.20 -9.18 3.24
C LEU A 431 -7.98 -9.53 4.72
N GLU A 432 -8.73 -8.92 5.65
CA GLU A 432 -8.50 -9.04 7.10
C GLU A 432 -8.40 -10.50 7.56
N TYR A 433 -9.33 -11.36 7.11
CA TYR A 433 -9.34 -12.78 7.49
C TYR A 433 -8.05 -13.53 7.16
N TRP A 434 -7.36 -13.12 6.08
CA TRP A 434 -6.15 -13.78 5.59
C TRP A 434 -4.87 -13.08 6.06
N LEU A 435 -4.89 -11.75 6.16
CA LEU A 435 -3.71 -10.95 6.48
C LEU A 435 -3.58 -10.66 7.98
N ASP A 436 -4.66 -10.74 8.75
CA ASP A 436 -4.64 -10.74 10.21
C ASP A 436 -5.31 -12.00 10.81
N PRO A 437 -4.74 -13.20 10.58
CA PRO A 437 -5.34 -14.46 11.01
C PRO A 437 -5.47 -14.60 12.54
N ASN A 438 -4.73 -13.78 13.28
CA ASN A 438 -4.71 -13.78 14.75
C ASN A 438 -5.58 -12.68 15.38
N ASN A 439 -6.26 -11.85 14.58
CA ASN A 439 -7.05 -10.69 15.05
C ASN A 439 -6.24 -9.79 16.00
N THR A 440 -5.01 -9.46 15.60
CA THR A 440 -4.15 -8.53 16.33
C THR A 440 -4.74 -7.12 16.36
N GLY A 441 -5.52 -6.74 15.33
CA GLY A 441 -6.06 -5.39 15.18
C GLY A 441 -5.03 -4.38 14.70
N ASP A 442 -3.87 -4.84 14.21
CA ASP A 442 -2.83 -3.98 13.68
C ASP A 442 -3.33 -3.23 12.43
N ALA A 443 -3.18 -1.90 12.43
CA ALA A 443 -3.54 -1.07 11.27
C ALA A 443 -2.47 -1.15 10.15
N ALA A 444 -1.24 -1.54 10.51
CA ALA A 444 -0.16 -1.73 9.57
C ALA A 444 0.86 -2.72 10.13
N ILE A 445 1.53 -3.45 9.24
CA ILE A 445 2.70 -4.26 9.56
C ILE A 445 3.81 -4.00 8.55
N ASP A 446 5.05 -4.21 8.97
CA ASP A 446 6.20 -4.21 8.09
C ASP A 446 6.34 -5.54 7.32
N GLY A 447 7.24 -5.54 6.35
CA GLY A 447 7.52 -6.76 5.60
C GLY A 447 8.30 -7.81 6.39
N TYR A 448 8.39 -8.98 5.78
CA TYR A 448 8.98 -10.19 6.34
C TYR A 448 9.82 -10.90 5.27
N ASP A 449 11.07 -11.18 5.61
CA ASP A 449 11.94 -12.05 4.82
C ASP A 449 12.05 -13.41 5.55
N PRO A 450 11.51 -14.50 4.98
CA PRO A 450 11.52 -15.82 5.61
C PRO A 450 12.90 -16.46 5.72
N TYR A 451 13.91 -15.88 5.07
CA TYR A 451 15.30 -16.33 5.11
C TYR A 451 16.22 -15.30 5.74
N PHE A 452 15.67 -14.24 6.33
CA PHE A 452 16.44 -13.36 7.18
C PHE A 452 17.02 -14.18 8.33
N ASP A 453 18.32 -14.07 8.51
CA ASP A 453 19.02 -14.57 9.69
C ASP A 453 19.19 -13.37 10.62
N PRO A 454 18.22 -13.13 11.53
CA PRO A 454 18.26 -11.95 12.37
C PRO A 454 19.49 -11.95 13.25
N SER A 455 20.06 -10.77 13.44
CA SER A 455 21.02 -10.54 14.52
C SER A 455 20.43 -10.97 15.87
N ASP A 456 21.25 -11.31 16.86
CA ASP A 456 20.73 -11.76 18.15
C ASP A 456 19.96 -10.62 18.85
N TYR A 457 20.46 -9.39 18.76
CA TYR A 457 19.89 -8.22 19.43
C TYR A 457 19.73 -7.03 18.48
N ASP A 458 18.48 -6.77 18.08
CA ASP A 458 18.12 -5.71 17.12
C ASP A 458 16.72 -5.15 17.47
N VAL A 459 16.66 -3.88 17.85
CA VAL A 459 15.41 -3.14 18.04
C VAL A 459 15.26 -2.07 16.98
N ALA A 460 14.14 -2.12 16.27
CA ALA A 460 13.83 -1.18 15.21
C ALA A 460 12.75 -0.19 15.63
N LEU A 461 12.83 1.04 15.10
CA LEU A 461 11.75 2.01 15.12
C LEU A 461 10.93 1.83 13.83
N SER A 462 9.71 1.33 13.94
CA SER A 462 8.89 0.99 12.77
C SER A 462 7.87 2.06 12.40
N ASP A 463 7.47 2.96 13.32
CA ASP A 463 6.48 4.00 13.04
C ASP A 463 6.50 5.17 14.04
N ILE A 464 6.01 6.33 13.62
CA ILE A 464 5.75 7.50 14.47
C ILE A 464 4.35 8.05 14.13
N LYS A 465 3.46 8.10 15.12
CA LYS A 465 2.05 8.51 14.99
C LYS A 465 1.73 9.72 15.86
N GLY A 466 0.71 10.50 15.51
CA GLY A 466 0.19 11.59 16.35
C GLY A 466 1.11 12.82 16.40
N ALA A 467 1.92 12.98 15.35
CA ALA A 467 2.91 14.05 15.17
C ALA A 467 3.11 14.30 13.66
N ASP A 468 2.01 14.35 12.93
CA ASP A 468 1.92 14.47 11.47
C ASP A 468 0.75 15.40 11.10
N GLY A 469 0.78 16.01 9.91
CA GLY A 469 -0.30 16.87 9.41
C GLY A 469 -0.49 18.19 10.18
N ILE A 470 -1.75 18.65 10.30
CA ILE A 470 -2.14 19.85 11.05
C ILE A 470 -2.80 19.46 12.38
N ILE A 471 -2.23 19.91 13.50
CA ILE A 471 -2.75 19.70 14.85
C ILE A 471 -3.36 21.00 15.37
N CYS A 472 -4.60 20.92 15.87
CA CYS A 472 -5.30 22.05 16.48
C CYS A 472 -5.00 22.15 17.98
N GLY A 473 -4.23 23.15 18.38
CA GLY A 473 -3.86 23.39 19.77
C GLY A 473 -2.35 23.32 20.03
N ASP A 474 -2.00 23.48 21.31
CA ASP A 474 -0.63 23.56 21.79
C ASP A 474 -0.05 22.21 22.23
N ALA A 475 -0.74 21.09 21.95
CA ALA A 475 -0.35 19.78 22.44
C ALA A 475 -0.35 18.72 21.34
N ALA A 476 0.78 18.04 21.18
CA ALA A 476 0.89 16.78 20.43
C ALA A 476 1.04 15.60 21.40
N TYR A 477 0.52 14.43 21.00
CA TYR A 477 0.56 13.18 21.78
C TYR A 477 1.20 12.07 20.94
N PRO A 478 2.52 12.11 20.72
CA PRO A 478 3.14 11.19 19.80
C PRO A 478 3.22 9.78 20.37
N VAL A 479 3.12 8.79 19.49
CA VAL A 479 3.30 7.38 19.80
C VAL A 479 4.33 6.82 18.83
N VAL A 480 5.27 6.04 19.34
CA VAL A 480 6.27 5.37 18.51
C VAL A 480 6.05 3.87 18.55
N THR A 481 6.15 3.21 17.41
CA THR A 481 6.10 1.75 17.35
C THR A 481 7.51 1.20 17.35
N ILE A 482 7.85 0.37 18.35
CA ILE A 482 9.11 -0.36 18.39
C ILE A 482 8.87 -1.81 17.98
N ARG A 483 9.83 -2.42 17.28
CA ARG A 483 9.77 -3.82 16.83
C ARG A 483 11.04 -4.56 17.23
N ASN A 484 10.90 -5.83 17.63
CA ASN A 484 12.05 -6.71 17.80
C ASN A 484 12.43 -7.34 16.46
N ASN A 485 13.47 -6.87 15.80
CA ASN A 485 14.00 -7.51 14.60
C ASN A 485 15.03 -8.61 14.92
N GLY A 486 15.44 -8.73 16.19
CA GLY A 486 16.42 -9.71 16.64
C GLY A 486 15.87 -11.11 16.93
N ALA A 487 16.76 -12.10 16.93
CA ALA A 487 16.47 -13.49 17.25
C ALA A 487 16.13 -13.71 18.73
N GLN A 488 16.74 -12.93 19.63
CA GLN A 488 16.47 -12.99 21.05
C GLN A 488 15.23 -12.17 21.40
N THR A 489 14.45 -12.63 22.37
CA THR A 489 13.31 -11.85 22.89
C THR A 489 13.78 -10.49 23.41
N LEU A 490 13.16 -9.42 22.93
CA LEU A 490 13.42 -8.06 23.37
C LEU A 490 12.69 -7.80 24.69
N THR A 491 13.47 -7.54 25.73
CA THR A 491 12.99 -7.37 27.11
C THR A 491 13.12 -5.94 27.63
N SER A 492 13.96 -5.14 26.98
CA SER A 492 14.13 -3.71 27.26
C SER A 492 14.68 -2.98 26.03
N ALA A 493 14.44 -1.68 25.94
CA ALA A 493 15.00 -0.80 24.93
C ALA A 493 15.07 0.64 25.48
N VAL A 494 15.94 1.45 24.91
CA VAL A 494 16.09 2.87 25.24
C VAL A 494 15.60 3.69 24.06
N ILE A 495 14.49 4.38 24.25
CA ILE A 495 13.90 5.30 23.27
C ILE A 495 14.40 6.70 23.60
N THR A 496 15.17 7.30 22.70
CA THR A 496 15.67 8.67 22.83
C THR A 496 14.98 9.55 21.80
N PHE A 497 14.41 10.67 22.22
CA PHE A 497 13.68 11.55 21.32
C PHE A 497 13.89 13.02 21.66
N SER A 498 13.69 13.90 20.69
CA SER A 498 13.74 15.35 20.87
C SER A 498 12.67 16.05 20.05
N TYR A 499 12.10 17.11 20.62
CA TYR A 499 11.18 17.99 19.93
C TYR A 499 11.89 19.26 19.49
N ASN A 500 11.71 19.69 18.24
CA ASN A 500 12.24 20.94 17.69
C ASN A 500 13.74 21.14 17.91
N GLY A 501 14.54 20.07 17.77
CA GLY A 501 15.99 20.09 18.03
C GLY A 501 16.38 20.43 19.47
N GLY A 502 15.45 20.25 20.42
CA GLY A 502 15.64 20.49 21.85
C GLY A 502 16.53 19.44 22.53
N ALA A 503 16.53 19.44 23.87
CA ALA A 503 17.28 18.46 24.63
C ALA A 503 16.68 17.06 24.50
N ASN A 504 17.54 16.06 24.26
CA ASN A 504 17.12 14.66 24.20
C ASN A 504 16.46 14.23 25.51
N GLN A 505 15.29 13.62 25.36
CA GLN A 505 14.55 12.93 26.41
C GLN A 505 14.69 11.42 26.21
N VAL A 506 14.54 10.66 27.30
CA VAL A 506 14.76 9.21 27.29
C VAL A 506 13.62 8.48 27.99
N ILE A 507 13.08 7.47 27.33
CA ILE A 507 12.23 6.44 27.92
C ILE A 507 13.01 5.13 27.95
N ASN A 508 13.08 4.50 29.13
CA ASN A 508 13.57 3.14 29.26
C ASN A 508 12.36 2.21 29.20
N TRP A 509 12.11 1.62 28.03
CA TRP A 509 11.02 0.67 27.82
C TRP A 509 11.42 -0.71 28.35
N THR A 510 10.46 -1.44 28.91
CA THR A 510 10.59 -2.84 29.32
C THR A 510 9.36 -3.61 28.88
N GLY A 511 9.55 -4.79 28.31
CA GLY A 511 8.44 -5.61 27.81
C GLY A 511 8.87 -7.02 27.46
N ASN A 512 8.17 -7.64 26.52
CA ASN A 512 8.44 -8.99 26.05
C ASN A 512 7.96 -9.13 24.60
N LEU A 513 8.83 -8.74 23.66
CA LEU A 513 8.58 -8.86 22.24
C LEU A 513 9.39 -10.01 21.67
N SER A 514 8.70 -11.04 21.17
CA SER A 514 9.33 -12.08 20.34
C SER A 514 9.75 -11.48 19.00
N THR A 515 10.59 -12.18 18.24
CA THR A 515 11.02 -11.73 16.91
C THR A 515 9.81 -11.32 16.06
N PHE A 516 9.94 -10.16 15.42
CA PHE A 516 8.96 -9.45 14.60
C PHE A 516 7.70 -8.92 15.30
N GLN A 517 7.55 -9.11 16.62
CA GLN A 517 6.49 -8.44 17.37
C GLN A 517 6.84 -6.98 17.62
N SER A 518 5.78 -6.16 17.67
CA SER A 518 5.88 -4.72 17.90
C SER A 518 5.04 -4.28 19.10
N GLU A 519 5.36 -3.10 19.64
CA GLU A 519 4.58 -2.43 20.67
C GLU A 519 4.55 -0.92 20.42
N ASP A 520 3.38 -0.31 20.62
CA ASP A 520 3.20 1.13 20.61
C ASP A 520 3.56 1.73 21.98
N VAL A 521 4.51 2.66 21.99
CA VAL A 521 4.99 3.35 23.19
C VAL A 521 4.63 4.83 23.10
N SER A 522 3.76 5.29 24.00
CA SER A 522 3.41 6.72 24.08
C SER A 522 4.59 7.55 24.55
N LEU A 523 4.92 8.60 23.80
CA LEU A 523 5.88 9.61 24.22
C LEU A 523 5.22 10.63 25.16
N PRO A 524 5.98 11.34 26.00
CA PRO A 524 5.45 12.41 26.82
C PRO A 524 4.87 13.51 25.93
N TYR A 525 3.80 14.14 26.42
CA TYR A 525 3.15 15.25 25.72
C TYR A 525 4.18 16.31 25.35
N PHE A 526 3.99 16.89 24.17
CA PHE A 526 4.79 17.99 23.70
C PHE A 526 3.96 19.25 23.60
N GLY A 527 4.43 20.32 24.26
CA GLY A 527 3.93 21.66 24.04
C GLY A 527 4.37 22.14 22.67
N ALA A 528 3.53 21.95 21.65
CA ALA A 528 3.81 22.36 20.29
C ALA A 528 4.06 23.87 20.22
N VAL A 529 4.83 24.31 19.23
CA VAL A 529 4.97 25.73 18.89
C VAL A 529 4.12 26.03 17.66
N ASN A 530 3.60 27.26 17.57
CA ASN A 530 2.74 27.62 16.44
C ASN A 530 3.54 27.51 15.12
N GLY A 531 2.93 26.94 14.09
CA GLY A 531 3.59 26.59 12.84
C GLY A 531 4.29 25.23 12.89
N ASN A 532 5.39 25.10 12.15
CA ASN A 532 6.06 23.82 11.95
C ASN A 532 6.77 23.32 13.23
N ASN A 533 6.55 22.04 13.54
CA ASN A 533 7.17 21.29 14.61
C ASN A 533 7.87 20.05 14.03
N SER A 534 8.85 19.53 14.76
CA SER A 534 9.60 18.33 14.40
C SER A 534 9.77 17.43 15.62
N LEU A 535 9.76 16.13 15.38
CA LEU A 535 10.03 15.07 16.35
C LEU A 535 11.08 14.15 15.75
N ASP A 536 12.24 14.06 16.40
CA ASP A 536 13.30 13.09 16.11
C ASP A 536 13.25 11.98 17.16
N VAL A 537 13.33 10.73 16.74
CA VAL A 537 13.28 9.54 17.61
C VAL A 537 14.38 8.57 17.22
N SER A 538 15.00 7.94 18.21
CA SER A 538 15.95 6.85 18.04
C SER A 538 15.72 5.75 19.08
N VAL A 539 15.95 4.49 18.73
CA VAL A 539 15.89 3.33 19.64
C VAL A 539 17.27 2.69 19.79
N SER A 540 17.56 2.12 20.96
CA SER A 540 18.85 1.48 21.20
C SER A 540 18.82 0.53 22.39
N ASN A 541 19.95 -0.16 22.61
CA ASN A 541 20.23 -0.99 23.76
C ASN A 541 19.23 -2.16 23.97
N PRO A 542 18.95 -2.97 22.92
CA PRO A 542 18.01 -4.09 22.98
C PRO A 542 18.41 -5.09 24.05
N SER A 543 17.52 -5.33 25.03
CA SER A 543 17.76 -6.21 26.18
C SER A 543 19.08 -5.90 26.94
N GLY A 544 19.51 -4.63 26.92
CA GLY A 544 20.76 -4.17 27.54
C GLY A 544 22.04 -4.58 26.80
N GLN A 545 21.91 -5.02 25.54
CA GLN A 545 23.02 -5.36 24.65
C GLN A 545 23.25 -4.27 23.61
N VAL A 546 24.38 -4.36 22.89
CA VAL A 546 24.64 -3.50 21.74
C VAL A 546 23.68 -3.91 20.62
N ASP A 547 23.04 -2.91 20.02
CA ASP A 547 22.23 -3.14 18.81
C ASP A 547 23.13 -3.48 17.63
N GLU A 548 22.81 -4.57 16.94
CA GLU A 548 23.61 -5.14 15.88
C GLU A 548 23.23 -4.62 14.47
N ASP A 549 22.08 -3.97 14.30
CA ASP A 549 21.67 -3.32 13.05
C ASP A 549 21.20 -1.88 13.29
N LEU A 550 22.13 -0.93 13.23
CA LEU A 550 21.84 0.48 13.45
C LEU A 550 21.03 1.16 12.33
N SER A 551 20.76 0.48 11.21
CA SER A 551 20.13 1.11 10.04
C SER A 551 18.63 1.36 10.21
N ASN A 552 18.02 0.75 11.24
CA ASN A 552 16.58 0.73 11.47
C ASN A 552 16.17 1.45 12.78
N ASN A 553 17.11 2.17 13.41
CA ASN A 553 16.94 2.68 14.77
C ASN A 553 16.42 4.12 14.82
N ASP A 554 16.57 4.89 13.75
CA ASP A 554 16.30 6.33 13.71
C ASP A 554 15.07 6.67 12.86
N GLY A 555 14.30 7.67 13.29
CA GLY A 555 13.14 8.17 12.55
C GLY A 555 12.84 9.62 12.91
N ASN A 556 12.15 10.33 12.02
CA ASN A 556 11.73 11.70 12.24
C ASN A 556 10.38 11.99 11.56
N THR A 557 9.67 12.98 12.09
CA THR A 557 8.43 13.51 11.49
C THR A 557 8.34 15.02 11.72
N SER A 558 7.53 15.69 10.89
CA SER A 558 7.16 17.10 11.06
C SER A 558 5.66 17.30 10.95
N PHE A 559 5.14 18.26 11.70
CA PHE A 559 3.72 18.61 11.72
C PHE A 559 3.53 20.09 11.99
N THR A 560 2.42 20.65 11.52
CA THR A 560 2.04 22.04 11.78
C THR A 560 1.09 22.09 12.96
N ALA A 561 1.45 22.79 14.03
CA ALA A 561 0.50 23.07 15.10
C ALA A 561 -0.09 24.46 14.91
N VAL A 562 -1.42 24.55 14.98
CA VAL A 562 -2.17 25.80 14.94
C VAL A 562 -2.57 26.11 16.37
N ILE A 563 -1.74 26.89 17.06
CA ILE A 563 -1.98 27.30 18.45
C ILE A 563 -2.96 28.47 18.45
N GLU A 564 -3.96 28.38 19.32
CA GLU A 564 -5.07 29.35 19.36
C GLU A 564 -5.83 29.44 18.01
N GLY A 565 -5.79 28.37 17.21
CA GLY A 565 -6.61 28.24 16.02
C GLY A 565 -8.09 28.17 16.37
N GLU A 566 -8.94 28.77 15.55
CA GLU A 566 -10.37 28.60 15.66
C GLU A 566 -10.78 27.33 14.92
N THR A 567 -11.53 26.46 15.61
CA THR A 567 -12.16 25.31 14.95
C THR A 567 -13.45 25.75 14.26
N ILE A 568 -13.47 25.61 12.94
CA ILE A 568 -14.62 25.89 12.08
C ILE A 568 -15.20 24.57 11.61
N LEU A 569 -16.51 24.42 11.70
CA LEU A 569 -17.25 23.25 11.26
C LEU A 569 -17.99 23.59 9.97
N MET A 570 -17.94 22.68 9.00
CA MET A 570 -18.76 22.78 7.80
C MET A 570 -19.68 21.57 7.72
N ASP A 571 -20.96 21.84 7.59
CA ASP A 571 -21.99 20.86 7.28
C ASP A 571 -22.48 21.15 5.85
N LEU A 572 -21.99 20.37 4.88
CA LEU A 572 -22.37 20.45 3.48
C LEU A 572 -23.39 19.35 3.18
N THR A 573 -24.64 19.73 3.00
CA THR A 573 -25.68 18.84 2.49
C THR A 573 -25.63 18.85 0.98
N LEU A 574 -25.24 17.74 0.39
CA LEU A 574 -25.20 17.55 -1.05
C LEU A 574 -26.60 17.29 -1.60
N ASP A 575 -26.82 17.65 -2.86
CA ASP A 575 -28.01 17.27 -3.58
C ASP A 575 -27.88 15.84 -4.15
N CYS A 576 -28.74 15.46 -5.09
CA CYS A 576 -28.70 14.13 -5.69
C CYS A 576 -27.50 13.90 -6.63
N TYR A 577 -26.80 14.98 -7.00
CA TYR A 577 -25.67 15.04 -7.91
C TYR A 577 -24.42 15.47 -7.11
N ALA A 578 -24.14 14.76 -6.03
CA ALA A 578 -22.97 14.98 -5.19
C ALA A 578 -21.61 14.87 -5.91
N ASP A 579 -21.51 14.08 -6.99
CA ASP A 579 -20.25 13.76 -7.68
C ASP A 579 -19.63 14.91 -8.47
N GLU A 580 -20.43 15.92 -8.78
CA GLU A 580 -19.99 17.16 -9.40
C GLU A 580 -19.54 18.22 -8.39
N THR A 581 -19.83 18.02 -7.09
CA THR A 581 -19.49 18.96 -6.02
C THR A 581 -18.10 18.71 -5.46
N SER A 582 -17.31 19.77 -5.36
CA SER A 582 -16.05 19.81 -4.60
C SER A 582 -15.93 21.12 -3.82
N TRP A 583 -15.06 21.17 -2.82
CA TRP A 583 -14.81 22.38 -2.06
C TRP A 583 -13.35 22.50 -1.65
N ARG A 584 -12.92 23.74 -1.38
CA ARG A 584 -11.61 24.06 -0.83
C ARG A 584 -11.64 25.31 0.04
N ILE A 585 -10.70 25.37 0.98
CA ILE A 585 -10.45 26.55 1.81
C ILE A 585 -9.10 27.12 1.43
N GLU A 586 -9.11 28.36 0.95
CA GLU A 586 -7.93 29.13 0.56
C GLU A 586 -7.72 30.32 1.49
N ASP A 587 -6.47 30.65 1.76
CA ASP A 587 -6.12 31.91 2.43
C ASP A 587 -5.95 33.07 1.44
N SER A 588 -5.70 34.28 1.98
CA SER A 588 -5.53 35.50 1.17
C SER A 588 -4.36 35.49 0.17
N ASN A 589 -3.44 34.52 0.25
CA ASN A 589 -2.35 34.31 -0.71
C ASN A 589 -2.70 33.29 -1.80
N GLY A 590 -3.84 32.61 -1.68
CA GLY A 590 -4.25 31.51 -2.56
C GLY A 590 -3.67 30.15 -2.18
N ASP A 591 -3.12 30.02 -0.96
CA ASP A 591 -2.65 28.73 -0.46
C ASP A 591 -3.85 27.90 0.03
N ILE A 592 -3.95 26.64 -0.40
CA ILE A 592 -5.04 25.72 -0.01
C ILE A 592 -4.69 25.07 1.33
N TRP A 593 -5.59 25.21 2.30
CA TRP A 593 -5.45 24.64 3.65
C TRP A 593 -6.21 23.32 3.80
N TYR A 594 -7.38 23.23 3.18
CA TYR A 594 -8.27 22.07 3.21
C TYR A 594 -8.99 21.95 1.88
N SER A 595 -9.34 20.73 1.49
CA SER A 595 -10.16 20.45 0.31
C SER A 595 -10.91 19.14 0.47
N GLY A 596 -12.06 19.02 -0.17
CA GLY A 596 -12.85 17.79 -0.25
C GLY A 596 -13.66 17.73 -1.54
N GLY A 597 -14.07 16.54 -1.94
CA GLY A 597 -14.76 16.31 -3.21
C GLY A 597 -14.85 14.83 -3.52
N GLY A 598 -15.31 14.50 -4.74
CA GLY A 598 -15.41 13.11 -5.20
C GLY A 598 -16.49 12.31 -4.49
N TYR A 599 -17.59 12.99 -4.11
CA TYR A 599 -18.71 12.37 -3.41
C TYR A 599 -19.53 11.46 -4.33
N GLU A 600 -20.22 10.49 -3.76
CA GLU A 600 -21.11 9.61 -4.51
C GLU A 600 -22.49 10.24 -4.63
N ASN A 601 -23.09 10.20 -5.82
CA ASN A 601 -24.49 10.59 -6.01
C ASN A 601 -25.40 9.76 -5.09
N PRO A 602 -26.02 10.37 -4.07
CA PRO A 602 -26.81 9.62 -3.10
C PRO A 602 -28.13 9.09 -3.71
N GLY A 603 -28.43 9.43 -4.96
CA GLY A 603 -29.71 9.15 -5.62
C GLY A 603 -30.74 10.20 -5.21
N ASN A 604 -32.03 9.86 -5.22
CA ASN A 604 -33.08 10.82 -4.81
C ASN A 604 -33.16 10.95 -3.26
N THR A 605 -32.07 11.41 -2.64
CA THR A 605 -31.90 11.75 -1.22
C THR A 605 -30.73 12.72 -1.10
N THR A 606 -30.49 13.28 0.09
CA THR A 606 -29.29 14.10 0.37
C THR A 606 -28.26 13.31 1.19
N GLU A 607 -27.00 13.73 1.09
CA GLU A 607 -25.90 13.28 1.95
C GLU A 607 -25.33 14.48 2.71
N LEU A 608 -25.03 14.29 4.00
CA LEU A 608 -24.41 15.33 4.83
C LEU A 608 -22.91 15.01 4.99
N VAL A 609 -22.07 15.92 4.50
CA VAL A 609 -20.62 15.91 4.70
C VAL A 609 -20.28 16.90 5.82
N SER A 610 -19.77 16.37 6.94
CA SER A 610 -19.36 17.17 8.09
C SER A 610 -17.84 17.21 8.21
N GLU A 611 -17.28 18.41 8.15
CA GLU A 611 -15.84 18.66 8.19
C GLU A 611 -15.45 19.61 9.32
N SER A 612 -14.20 19.51 9.78
CA SER A 612 -13.65 20.31 10.87
C SER A 612 -12.29 20.87 10.50
N PHE A 613 -12.20 22.20 10.48
CA PHE A 613 -11.02 22.95 10.06
C PHE A 613 -10.41 23.66 11.24
N CYS A 614 -9.08 23.59 11.39
CA CYS A 614 -8.37 24.39 12.38
C CYS A 614 -7.59 25.49 11.67
N LEU A 615 -8.08 26.73 11.79
CA LEU A 615 -7.58 27.87 11.02
C LEU A 615 -6.96 28.92 11.94
N LEU A 616 -5.91 29.57 11.46
CA LEU A 616 -5.29 30.71 12.15
C LEU A 616 -6.22 31.93 12.11
N GLU A 617 -6.00 32.91 12.99
CA GLU A 617 -6.65 34.20 12.86
C GLU A 617 -6.36 34.80 11.47
N GLY A 618 -7.42 35.01 10.70
CA GLY A 618 -7.30 35.37 9.29
C GLY A 618 -8.63 35.21 8.58
N CYS A 619 -8.71 35.79 7.39
CA CYS A 619 -9.85 35.61 6.52
C CYS A 619 -9.49 34.65 5.39
N TYR A 620 -10.45 33.77 5.12
CA TYR A 620 -10.35 32.64 4.21
C TYR A 620 -11.55 32.67 3.29
N ASP A 621 -11.39 32.02 2.14
CA ASP A 621 -12.45 31.77 1.19
C ASP A 621 -12.77 30.27 1.20
N LEU A 622 -13.98 29.91 1.63
CA LEU A 622 -14.55 28.59 1.32
C LEU A 622 -15.14 28.67 -0.08
N ILE A 623 -14.64 27.85 -0.99
CA ILE A 623 -15.07 27.82 -2.38
C ILE A 623 -15.68 26.46 -2.63
N ILE A 624 -16.93 26.45 -3.08
CA ILE A 624 -17.64 25.24 -3.51
C ILE A 624 -17.74 25.32 -5.03
N ASP A 625 -17.23 24.30 -5.70
CA ASP A 625 -17.26 24.18 -7.16
C ASP A 625 -18.21 23.06 -7.57
N ASP A 626 -18.90 23.28 -8.67
CA ASP A 626 -19.77 22.34 -9.34
C ASP A 626 -19.37 22.22 -10.82
N THR A 627 -19.15 20.99 -11.29
CA THR A 627 -18.58 20.74 -12.62
C THR A 627 -19.59 20.85 -13.77
N TYR A 628 -20.91 20.76 -13.52
CA TYR A 628 -21.94 20.85 -14.55
C TYR A 628 -22.62 22.22 -14.64
N GLY A 629 -22.47 23.05 -13.61
CA GLY A 629 -22.84 24.46 -13.59
C GLY A 629 -24.27 24.73 -13.19
N ASP A 630 -24.88 23.86 -12.40
CA ASP A 630 -26.17 24.01 -11.73
C ASP A 630 -26.05 24.13 -10.20
N GLY A 631 -24.82 24.10 -9.68
CA GLY A 631 -24.54 24.28 -8.27
C GLY A 631 -24.97 23.07 -7.46
N LEU A 632 -25.78 23.27 -6.42
CA LEU A 632 -26.43 22.21 -5.66
C LEU A 632 -27.95 22.14 -5.95
N ASN A 633 -28.37 22.57 -7.15
CA ASN A 633 -29.78 22.72 -7.52
C ASN A 633 -30.39 21.47 -8.16
N GLY A 634 -30.22 20.31 -7.51
CA GLY A 634 -30.74 19.04 -8.01
C GLY A 634 -32.23 19.05 -8.32
N SER A 635 -33.07 19.75 -7.55
CA SER A 635 -34.54 19.74 -7.69
C SER A 635 -35.07 20.35 -8.99
N SER A 636 -34.25 21.12 -9.71
CA SER A 636 -34.60 21.61 -11.06
C SER A 636 -34.57 20.53 -12.13
N PHE A 637 -34.02 19.35 -11.83
CA PHE A 637 -33.80 18.28 -12.80
C PHE A 637 -34.62 17.02 -12.49
N ASN A 638 -35.08 16.37 -13.56
CA ASN A 638 -35.89 15.16 -13.42
C ASN A 638 -35.04 14.02 -12.81
N GLY A 639 -35.41 13.58 -11.61
CA GLY A 639 -34.74 12.47 -10.93
C GLY A 639 -34.22 12.85 -9.54
N CYS A 640 -34.29 14.13 -9.18
CA CYS A 640 -33.92 14.64 -7.88
C CYS A 640 -35.03 15.54 -7.33
N ASP A 641 -35.42 15.32 -6.07
CA ASP A 641 -36.40 16.12 -5.33
C ASP A 641 -35.73 17.05 -4.30
N PHE A 642 -34.40 17.08 -4.24
CA PHE A 642 -33.63 17.74 -3.18
C PHE A 642 -32.61 18.73 -3.77
N ASP A 643 -32.47 19.88 -3.11
CA ASP A 643 -31.36 20.80 -3.32
C ASP A 643 -30.38 20.65 -2.16
N GLY A 644 -29.12 20.96 -2.39
CA GLY A 644 -28.09 20.99 -1.36
C GLY A 644 -28.07 22.32 -0.61
N SER A 645 -27.35 22.32 0.50
CA SER A 645 -27.15 23.47 1.37
C SER A 645 -25.83 23.34 2.10
N MET A 646 -25.33 24.44 2.66
CA MET A 646 -24.09 24.42 3.44
C MET A 646 -24.25 25.35 4.63
N GLU A 647 -23.81 24.90 5.79
CA GLU A 647 -23.61 25.76 6.96
C GLU A 647 -22.14 25.72 7.38
N LEU A 648 -21.55 26.89 7.50
CA LEU A 648 -20.23 27.06 8.09
C LEU A 648 -20.42 27.69 9.46
N THR A 649 -20.04 26.99 10.53
CA THR A 649 -20.26 27.44 11.90
C THR A 649 -18.97 27.42 12.72
N ARG A 650 -18.91 28.28 13.74
CA ARG A 650 -17.83 28.21 14.72
C ARG A 650 -18.11 27.10 15.72
N ALA A 651 -17.13 26.22 15.96
CA ALA A 651 -17.29 25.14 16.93
C ALA A 651 -17.44 25.64 18.39
N ASN A 652 -16.89 26.82 18.70
CA ASN A 652 -16.81 27.35 20.06
C ASN A 652 -18.16 27.87 20.60
N ASN A 653 -19.00 28.48 19.74
CA ASN A 653 -20.22 29.15 20.13
C ASN A 653 -21.42 28.86 19.21
N GLY A 654 -21.20 28.16 18.09
CA GLY A 654 -22.22 27.83 17.10
C GLY A 654 -22.63 29.00 16.21
N ASP A 655 -21.88 30.12 16.20
CA ASP A 655 -22.16 31.24 15.32
C ASP A 655 -22.00 30.81 13.86
N LEU A 656 -22.99 31.17 13.05
CA LEU A 656 -22.99 30.97 11.62
C LEU A 656 -22.07 31.98 10.94
N LEU A 657 -21.07 31.49 10.22
CA LEU A 657 -20.10 32.26 9.45
C LEU A 657 -20.55 32.47 8.00
N ALA A 658 -21.10 31.43 7.41
CA ALA A 658 -21.65 31.44 6.06
C ALA A 658 -22.76 30.40 5.95
N GLU A 659 -23.74 30.67 5.08
CA GLU A 659 -24.75 29.69 4.72
C GLU A 659 -24.98 29.72 3.21
N LEU A 660 -25.24 28.53 2.65
CA LEU A 660 -25.86 28.32 1.36
C LEU A 660 -27.23 27.70 1.64
N THR A 661 -28.30 28.42 1.30
CA THR A 661 -29.66 27.87 1.44
C THR A 661 -30.06 27.08 0.20
N GLU A 662 -31.04 26.17 0.35
CA GLU A 662 -31.66 25.49 -0.79
C GLU A 662 -32.19 26.48 -1.85
N ALA A 663 -32.60 27.69 -1.44
CA ALA A 663 -33.11 28.71 -2.37
C ALA A 663 -32.02 29.38 -3.21
N ASP A 664 -30.76 29.29 -2.77
CA ASP A 664 -29.58 29.87 -3.43
C ASP A 664 -28.67 28.77 -4.03
N SER A 665 -29.16 27.53 -4.06
CA SER A 665 -28.41 26.35 -4.51
C SER A 665 -27.98 26.40 -5.98
N ASP A 666 -28.69 27.13 -6.84
CA ASP A 666 -28.29 27.40 -8.23
C ASP A 666 -27.28 28.55 -8.30
N PHE A 667 -26.01 28.22 -8.04
CA PHE A 667 -24.89 29.17 -8.10
C PHE A 667 -24.01 29.04 -9.33
N GLY A 668 -24.36 28.15 -10.27
CA GLY A 668 -23.52 27.85 -11.42
C GLY A 668 -22.29 27.03 -11.02
N ASN A 669 -21.17 27.22 -11.72
CA ASN A 669 -19.99 26.38 -11.54
C ASN A 669 -19.23 26.57 -10.22
N SER A 670 -19.46 27.68 -9.50
CA SER A 670 -18.66 28.01 -8.32
C SER A 670 -19.32 29.10 -7.49
N ILE A 671 -19.25 28.94 -6.17
CA ILE A 671 -19.63 29.96 -5.19
C ILE A 671 -18.54 30.12 -4.14
N THR A 672 -18.33 31.35 -3.68
CA THR A 672 -17.31 31.68 -2.69
C THR A 672 -17.95 32.31 -1.46
N PHE A 673 -17.64 31.75 -0.30
CA PHE A 673 -18.03 32.22 1.01
C PHE A 673 -16.81 32.75 1.76
N PRO A 674 -16.60 34.08 1.78
CA PRO A 674 -15.56 34.66 2.60
C PRO A 674 -15.96 34.58 4.07
N PHE A 675 -15.07 34.05 4.90
CA PHE A 675 -15.24 34.02 6.35
C PHE A 675 -13.93 34.38 7.05
N CYS A 676 -13.99 34.70 8.33
CA CYS A 676 -12.78 34.92 9.12
C CYS A 676 -12.81 34.02 10.34
N ALA A 677 -11.71 33.30 10.53
CA ALA A 677 -11.41 32.65 11.78
C ALA A 677 -10.97 33.73 12.78
N GLU A 678 -11.67 33.81 13.90
CA GLU A 678 -11.46 34.78 14.96
C GLU A 678 -10.94 34.07 16.21
N ASN A 679 -9.91 34.62 16.82
CA ASN A 679 -9.45 34.16 18.14
C ASN A 679 -10.40 34.69 19.23
N THR A 680 -11.60 34.11 19.33
CA THR A 680 -12.62 34.55 20.32
C THR A 680 -12.27 34.16 21.76
N ALA A 681 -11.31 33.24 21.96
CA ALA A 681 -10.79 32.90 23.28
C ALA A 681 -10.23 34.13 24.00
N ASN A 682 -9.76 35.14 23.26
CA ASN A 682 -9.18 36.35 23.84
C ASN A 682 -10.18 37.50 24.06
N LEU A 683 -11.33 37.56 23.39
CA LEU A 683 -12.23 38.72 23.57
C LEU A 683 -13.07 38.62 24.84
N ASP A 684 -13.68 37.46 25.10
CA ASP A 684 -14.56 37.27 26.26
C ASP A 684 -13.76 37.11 27.57
N GLU A 685 -12.62 36.43 27.56
CA GLU A 685 -11.72 36.40 28.73
C GLU A 685 -11.12 37.77 29.02
N GLN A 686 -10.72 38.55 28.02
CA GLN A 686 -10.15 39.89 28.23
C GLN A 686 -11.22 40.92 28.63
N LEU A 687 -12.47 40.80 28.16
CA LEU A 687 -13.62 41.57 28.65
C LEU A 687 -13.99 41.18 30.09
N LEU A 688 -13.96 39.89 30.44
CA LEU A 688 -14.19 39.42 31.81
C LEU A 688 -13.07 39.87 32.74
N GLU A 689 -11.80 39.74 32.33
CA GLU A 689 -10.59 40.18 33.03
C GLU A 689 -10.67 41.68 33.37
N ASN A 690 -11.07 42.52 32.41
CA ASN A 690 -11.20 43.97 32.59
C ASN A 690 -12.34 44.38 33.55
N ASN A 691 -13.35 43.52 33.71
CA ASN A 691 -14.52 43.73 34.56
C ASN A 691 -14.40 43.11 35.96
N ILE A 692 -13.26 42.49 36.28
CA ILE A 692 -12.98 41.93 37.60
C ILE A 692 -12.03 42.85 38.38
N ARG A 693 -12.45 43.26 39.58
CA ARG A 693 -11.58 43.99 40.52
C ARG A 693 -11.62 43.35 41.90
N ILE A 694 -10.45 43.03 42.45
CA ILE A 694 -10.31 42.54 43.83
C ILE A 694 -9.64 43.61 44.67
N TYR A 695 -10.28 44.03 45.76
CA TYR A 695 -9.70 45.02 46.66
C TYR A 695 -10.21 44.90 48.11
N PRO A 696 -9.38 45.28 49.11
CA PRO A 696 -7.93 45.48 48.96
C PRO A 696 -7.23 44.16 48.60
N ASN A 697 -6.13 44.24 47.85
CA ASN A 697 -5.26 43.12 47.54
C ASN A 697 -3.81 43.65 47.46
N PRO A 698 -2.91 43.33 48.40
CA PRO A 698 -3.09 42.41 49.54
C PRO A 698 -4.20 42.79 50.54
N SER A 699 -4.72 41.82 51.28
CA SER A 699 -5.80 41.98 52.27
C SER A 699 -5.45 41.34 53.61
N ASN A 700 -6.13 41.71 54.70
CA ASN A 700 -6.02 41.06 56.01
C ASN A 700 -7.06 39.91 56.17
N GLY A 701 -7.44 39.28 55.06
CA GLY A 701 -8.52 38.29 55.00
C GLY A 701 -9.91 38.91 54.77
N GLN A 702 -10.04 40.24 54.76
CA GLN A 702 -11.27 40.93 54.33
C GLN A 702 -11.04 41.62 52.99
N PHE A 703 -11.67 41.09 51.94
CA PHE A 703 -11.60 41.64 50.59
C PHE A 703 -12.94 41.50 49.88
N GLN A 704 -13.09 42.24 48.78
CA GLN A 704 -14.25 42.09 47.91
C GLN A 704 -13.82 41.87 46.47
N VAL A 705 -14.62 41.05 45.78
CA VAL A 705 -14.50 40.75 44.36
C VAL A 705 -15.66 41.45 43.67
N ASN A 706 -15.36 42.45 42.85
CA ASN A 706 -16.32 43.11 41.99
C ASN A 706 -16.26 42.48 40.60
N VAL A 707 -17.39 42.00 40.10
CA VAL A 707 -17.54 41.36 38.78
C VAL A 707 -18.67 42.09 38.05
N SER A 708 -18.29 43.06 37.22
CA SER A 708 -19.19 43.95 36.48
C SER A 708 -19.68 43.33 35.17
N VAL A 709 -20.28 42.15 35.27
CA VAL A 709 -20.95 41.44 34.16
C VAL A 709 -22.38 41.08 34.58
N GLU A 710 -23.32 40.96 33.65
CA GLU A 710 -24.69 40.54 33.97
C GLU A 710 -24.79 39.04 34.23
N GLY A 711 -25.89 38.58 34.84
CA GLY A 711 -26.13 37.16 35.05
C GLY A 711 -25.56 36.56 36.34
N LYS A 712 -25.63 35.23 36.42
CA LYS A 712 -25.27 34.44 37.60
C LYS A 712 -23.75 34.27 37.68
N LYS A 713 -23.16 34.58 38.84
CA LYS A 713 -21.72 34.41 39.10
C LYS A 713 -21.48 33.47 40.26
N VAL A 714 -20.48 32.62 40.13
CA VAL A 714 -19.97 31.73 41.18
C VAL A 714 -18.51 32.11 41.45
N ILE A 715 -18.24 32.61 42.65
CA ILE A 715 -16.91 33.04 43.08
C ILE A 715 -16.38 32.04 44.11
N THR A 716 -15.28 31.36 43.79
CA THR A 716 -14.67 30.34 44.64
C THR A 716 -13.26 30.78 45.03
N LEU A 717 -13.00 30.87 46.33
CA LEU A 717 -11.65 31.08 46.88
C LEU A 717 -11.02 29.72 47.17
N VAL A 718 -9.85 29.46 46.60
CA VAL A 718 -9.07 28.23 46.83
C VAL A 718 -7.66 28.56 47.31
N ASP A 719 -7.05 27.63 48.06
CA ASP A 719 -5.62 27.70 48.36
C ASP A 719 -4.76 27.17 47.19
N TYR A 720 -3.43 27.24 47.32
CA TYR A 720 -2.48 26.81 46.29
C TYR A 720 -2.52 25.31 45.96
N THR A 721 -3.18 24.48 46.78
CA THR A 721 -3.39 23.05 46.53
C THR A 721 -4.70 22.76 45.80
N GLY A 722 -5.50 23.81 45.52
CA GLY A 722 -6.83 23.70 44.93
C GLY A 722 -7.95 23.43 45.94
N LYS A 723 -7.67 23.45 47.25
CA LYS A 723 -8.70 23.23 48.28
C LYS A 723 -9.58 24.48 48.41
N VAL A 724 -10.90 24.26 48.33
CA VAL A 724 -11.91 25.31 48.49
C VAL A 724 -11.94 25.84 49.93
N ILE A 725 -11.74 27.14 50.08
CA ILE A 725 -11.81 27.89 51.33
C ILE A 725 -13.20 28.48 51.52
N ALA A 726 -13.74 29.13 50.48
CA ALA A 726 -15.06 29.75 50.51
C ALA A 726 -15.65 29.81 49.08
N GLN A 727 -16.97 29.67 48.97
CA GLN A 727 -17.68 29.81 47.69
C GLN A 727 -18.93 30.65 47.88
N LYS A 728 -19.20 31.55 46.93
CA LYS A 728 -20.38 32.42 46.93
C LYS A 728 -21.01 32.46 45.55
N GLU A 729 -22.33 32.44 45.51
CA GLU A 729 -23.10 32.49 44.28
C GLU A 729 -24.13 33.62 44.36
N SER A 730 -24.19 34.47 43.34
CA SER A 730 -25.15 35.57 43.26
C SER A 730 -25.25 36.16 41.85
N THR A 731 -26.27 36.97 41.59
CA THR A 731 -26.34 37.86 40.42
C THR A 731 -25.76 39.26 40.69
N LYS A 732 -25.47 39.58 41.96
CA LYS A 732 -24.87 40.87 42.36
C LYS A 732 -23.47 41.05 41.78
N GLU A 733 -23.03 42.29 41.63
CA GLU A 733 -21.68 42.61 41.15
C GLU A 733 -20.61 42.44 42.24
N VAL A 734 -20.95 42.69 43.51
CA VAL A 734 -19.98 42.74 44.61
C VAL A 734 -20.12 41.54 45.55
N PHE A 735 -19.03 40.81 45.73
CA PHE A 735 -18.89 39.66 46.63
C PHE A 735 -17.89 39.98 47.74
N LYS A 736 -18.37 40.09 48.98
CA LYS A 736 -17.51 40.37 50.14
C LYS A 736 -17.06 39.07 50.79
N PHE A 737 -15.77 38.90 51.05
CA PHE A 737 -15.17 37.78 51.76
C PHE A 737 -14.64 38.24 53.12
N ASN A 738 -14.73 37.36 54.13
CA ASN A 738 -14.18 37.60 55.46
C ASN A 738 -13.55 36.31 55.96
N GLU A 739 -12.35 36.05 55.45
CA GLU A 739 -11.55 34.87 55.70
C GLU A 739 -10.34 35.21 56.59
N SER A 740 -10.51 36.11 57.55
CA SER A 740 -9.46 36.51 58.52
C SER A 740 -8.92 35.36 59.40
N HIS A 741 -9.47 34.16 59.27
CA HIS A 741 -9.06 32.96 59.98
C HIS A 741 -8.08 32.06 59.19
N VAL A 742 -7.84 32.37 57.91
CA VAL A 742 -6.91 31.61 57.06
C VAL A 742 -5.47 32.10 57.26
N SER A 743 -4.50 31.24 56.94
CA SER A 743 -3.08 31.58 57.11
C SER A 743 -2.63 32.62 56.07
N SER A 744 -1.64 33.43 56.42
CA SER A 744 -1.03 34.36 55.46
C SER A 744 -0.47 33.59 54.26
N GLY A 745 -0.77 34.03 53.04
CA GLY A 745 -0.41 33.30 51.83
C GLY A 745 -1.09 33.80 50.56
N VAL A 746 -0.76 33.12 49.46
CA VAL A 746 -1.35 33.36 48.14
C VAL A 746 -2.55 32.44 47.95
N TYR A 747 -3.69 33.04 47.61
CA TYR A 747 -4.92 32.35 47.30
C TYR A 747 -5.39 32.69 45.87
N ILE A 748 -6.19 31.81 45.30
CA ILE A 748 -6.74 31.97 43.95
C ILE A 748 -8.25 32.16 44.08
N VAL A 749 -8.77 33.21 43.45
CA VAL A 749 -10.20 33.46 43.29
C VAL A 749 -10.59 33.00 41.89
N GLN A 750 -11.34 31.92 41.80
CA GLN A 750 -11.95 31.42 40.57
C GLN A 750 -13.34 32.04 40.40
N ILE A 751 -13.61 32.58 39.22
CA ILE A 751 -14.80 33.38 38.92
C ILE A 751 -15.46 32.73 37.72
N LYS A 752 -16.57 32.03 37.93
CA LYS A 752 -17.35 31.42 36.87
C LYS A 752 -18.59 32.25 36.59
N THR A 753 -18.76 32.67 35.35
CA THR A 753 -19.92 33.39 34.84
C THR A 753 -20.50 32.63 33.65
N ASN A 754 -21.55 33.16 33.04
CA ASN A 754 -22.04 32.70 31.74
C ASN A 754 -21.12 33.12 30.57
N GLN A 755 -20.19 34.06 30.80
CA GLN A 755 -19.21 34.54 29.81
C GLN A 755 -17.85 33.84 29.92
N GLY A 756 -17.70 32.83 30.79
CA GLY A 756 -16.45 32.07 30.94
C GLY A 756 -15.97 31.92 32.39
N VAL A 757 -14.70 31.52 32.55
CA VAL A 757 -14.05 31.33 33.84
C VAL A 757 -12.79 32.19 33.90
N SER A 758 -12.65 33.05 34.90
CA SER A 758 -11.42 33.82 35.13
C SER A 758 -10.83 33.48 36.50
N THR A 759 -9.50 33.56 36.63
CA THR A 759 -8.82 33.37 37.91
C THR A 759 -8.00 34.61 38.27
N LYS A 760 -8.14 35.08 39.52
CA LYS A 760 -7.36 36.20 40.04
C LYS A 760 -6.68 35.83 41.34
N LYS A 761 -5.43 36.26 41.49
CA LYS A 761 -4.66 36.10 42.71
C LYS A 761 -5.12 37.08 43.78
N VAL A 762 -5.30 36.61 45.01
CA VAL A 762 -5.43 37.45 46.20
C VAL A 762 -4.36 37.08 47.22
N VAL A 763 -3.69 38.07 47.77
CA VAL A 763 -2.71 37.91 48.85
C VAL A 763 -3.40 38.22 50.17
N ILE A 764 -3.30 37.30 51.12
CA ILE A 764 -3.78 37.49 52.50
C ILE A 764 -2.55 37.60 53.40
N ASP A 765 -2.42 38.74 54.08
CA ASP A 765 -1.32 39.07 55.00
C ASP A 765 -1.68 38.78 56.46
#